data_AF-A0A1V4S622-F1
#
_entry.id   AF-A0A1V4S622-F1
#
_cell.length_a   1.000
_cell.length_b   1.000
_cell.length_c   1.000
_cell.angle_alpha   90.00
_cell.angle_beta   90.00
_cell.angle_gamma   90.00
#
_symmetry.space_group_name_H-M   'P 1'
#
loop_
_entity.id
_entity.type
_entity.pdbx_description
1 polymer ?
#
loop_
_entity_poly.entity_id
_entity_poly.type
_entity_poly.pdbx_seq_one_letter_code
_entity_poly.pdbx_strand_id
1 'polypeptide(L)'
;MAKVLIIDGNQDDLDSISVSLQKFIPGCIVSSAQSKGEGIKKAQTQLPDLVMLDIALAEMDDFELCRLLKAEAVTKNTPVFVLTNPETSPMRRARALDAGVAGFLIKPVDEAGLIAQINAAYRKKRADDIQRKKRELLKTVAQERTRALQKRTHDLSQRIKELNCLYGISALRERPGTTLEEILQGVADLIPPSWQYPEITCARVIMGYQEFRTKNFSETPWKQTCDIIVHGEWAGTLEVYYLERPKDVEELFTEEEIHLLNAIAERLGRIAERVQADDALRLESENIVNILKSMEDWIYIVNEQCEIEYINPALRKELGPAEGRKCYDYFGNREDICPWCAAQGVFAGKTVHWEWNLSRNNKTYDVVSTPTRNHDGSVSRLSILRDLTALKKTQKELEERELLYRSLTESVADGVVLVQDGIILFVNNAFVDMFDFLDPEEVVGMEVVQLFDSEFRELFRKVFDPQERDADIGNLLWGMCVTKEGKTIWVSTNRSVIRLKSKPAILATMRDITEQVLWEKSMQEEAEYLRKENIKLRSCIKERYKFGNIIGKSLPMQNVYELILKAAGSDANVIILGESGTGKELVARAIHEMSPRADKAFVPVNCGAIPENLVESEFFGHRRGAFTGAHIDKTGYLHTADKGTLFLDEVGELGLNTQVKFLRALESGEYIPVGDTQTRKSNFRVVAATNRDFSEMVSKGQVREDFYYRISVIPIVLPPLREKKEDIPLLIEHFMRMYIKGKQVPIIPGRIMEILYNHNWPGNVRELQSVLQRYLAVGNFDFLTMNDKSKKMETQINEEVGDDVVNLRSAMEVFEKRFILNALNQNQWRRGKVASVLGIDPKTLYTKMKKSGFINRKSGDIARNK
;
A
#
# COMPACT_ATOMS: atom_id res chain seq x y z
N MET A 1 38.19 -6.87 5.99
CA MET A 1 39.61 -6.44 6.01
C MET A 1 39.95 -5.89 4.65
N ALA A 2 40.55 -4.71 4.58
CA ALA A 2 40.90 -4.05 3.33
C ALA A 2 42.10 -4.72 2.69
N LYS A 3 42.00 -5.10 1.41
CA LYS A 3 43.12 -5.61 0.62
C LYS A 3 43.61 -4.50 -0.29
N VAL A 4 44.81 -3.99 -0.06
CA VAL A 4 45.41 -2.93 -0.88
C VAL A 4 46.61 -3.52 -1.63
N LEU A 5 46.63 -3.37 -2.95
CA LEU A 5 47.77 -3.75 -3.78
C LEU A 5 48.53 -2.50 -4.19
N ILE A 6 49.81 -2.41 -3.85
CA ILE A 6 50.71 -1.33 -4.28
C ILE A 6 51.62 -1.88 -5.38
N ILE A 7 51.77 -1.11 -6.45
CA ILE A 7 52.63 -1.44 -7.58
C ILE A 7 53.59 -0.27 -7.79
N ASP A 8 54.84 -0.46 -7.40
CA ASP A 8 55.90 0.55 -7.44
C ASP A 8 57.25 -0.14 -7.69
N GLY A 9 58.10 0.48 -8.51
CA GLY A 9 59.41 -0.09 -8.87
C GLY A 9 60.48 0.14 -7.80
N ASN A 10 60.21 1.01 -6.82
CA ASN A 10 61.11 1.33 -5.72
C ASN A 10 60.70 0.60 -4.43
N GLN A 11 61.59 -0.24 -3.90
CA GLN A 11 61.33 -1.03 -2.70
C GLN A 11 61.14 -0.16 -1.44
N ASP A 12 61.88 0.95 -1.34
CA ASP A 12 61.77 1.85 -0.19
C ASP A 12 60.39 2.55 -0.13
N ASP A 13 59.83 2.86 -1.30
CA ASP A 13 58.49 3.45 -1.43
C ASP A 13 57.40 2.41 -1.08
N LEU A 14 57.57 1.16 -1.51
CA LEU A 14 56.68 0.05 -1.15
C LEU A 14 56.62 -0.17 0.36
N ASP A 15 57.77 -0.19 1.03
CA ASP A 15 57.86 -0.42 2.47
C ASP A 15 57.30 0.77 3.26
N SER A 16 57.61 2.01 2.84
CA SER A 16 57.09 3.24 3.45
C SER A 16 55.56 3.35 3.38
N ILE A 17 54.98 3.09 2.20
CA ILE A 17 53.53 3.14 2.00
C ILE A 17 52.84 1.97 2.71
N SER A 18 53.46 0.79 2.74
CA SER A 18 52.92 -0.38 3.45
C SER A 18 52.86 -0.17 4.96
N VAL A 19 53.93 0.36 5.56
CA VAL A 19 53.97 0.70 6.99
C VAL A 19 52.93 1.78 7.32
N SER A 20 52.80 2.79 6.47
CA SER A 20 51.79 3.83 6.60
C SER A 20 50.37 3.23 6.58
N LEU A 21 50.05 2.40 5.58
CA LEU A 21 48.74 1.76 5.46
C LEU A 21 48.40 0.86 6.66
N GLN A 22 49.36 0.09 7.16
CA GLN A 22 49.15 -0.78 8.33
C GLN A 22 48.96 0.01 9.62
N LYS A 23 49.64 1.15 9.76
CA LYS A 23 49.50 2.06 10.91
C LYS A 23 48.14 2.76 10.91
N PHE A 24 47.70 3.25 9.76
CA PHE A 24 46.50 4.08 9.65
C PHE A 24 45.21 3.26 9.50
N ILE A 25 45.30 2.01 9.03
CA ILE A 25 44.17 1.11 8.90
C ILE A 25 44.53 -0.24 9.55
N PRO A 26 44.25 -0.39 10.86
CA PRO A 26 44.52 -1.62 11.60
C PRO A 26 43.84 -2.83 10.93
N GLY A 27 44.61 -3.84 10.56
CA GLY A 27 44.11 -5.06 9.91
C GLY A 27 43.92 -4.96 8.39
N CYS A 28 44.47 -3.93 7.74
CA CYS A 28 44.60 -3.89 6.28
C CYS A 28 45.64 -4.91 5.80
N ILE A 29 45.27 -5.73 4.82
CA ILE A 29 46.16 -6.66 4.12
C ILE A 29 46.78 -5.91 2.96
N VAL A 30 48.05 -5.54 3.10
CA VAL A 30 48.80 -4.86 2.04
C VAL A 30 49.60 -5.90 1.26
N SER A 31 49.54 -5.81 -0.06
CA SER A 31 50.36 -6.61 -0.98
C SER A 31 51.12 -5.66 -1.88
N SER A 32 52.38 -5.96 -2.19
CA SER A 32 53.23 -5.16 -3.06
C SER A 32 53.61 -5.94 -4.32
N ALA A 33 53.88 -5.23 -5.42
CA ALA A 33 54.43 -5.78 -6.65
C ALA A 33 55.47 -4.80 -7.22
N GLN A 34 56.62 -5.31 -7.65
CA GLN A 34 57.72 -4.49 -8.15
C GLN A 34 57.68 -4.31 -9.68
N SER A 35 56.89 -5.13 -10.38
CA SER A 35 56.73 -5.07 -11.84
C SER A 35 55.27 -5.06 -12.26
N LYS A 36 55.00 -4.54 -13.46
CA LYS A 36 53.64 -4.48 -14.03
C LYS A 36 53.03 -5.88 -14.19
N GLY A 37 53.81 -6.87 -14.65
CA GLY A 37 53.35 -8.25 -14.85
C GLY A 37 53.02 -8.99 -13.55
N GLU A 38 53.79 -8.75 -12.49
CA GLU A 38 53.50 -9.26 -11.15
C GLU A 38 52.24 -8.60 -10.56
N GLY A 39 52.07 -7.30 -10.78
CA GLY A 39 50.90 -6.54 -10.36
C GLY A 39 49.59 -7.06 -10.95
N ILE A 40 49.56 -7.42 -12.23
CA ILE A 40 48.36 -8.00 -12.88
C ILE A 40 48.02 -9.36 -12.26
N LYS A 41 49.01 -10.26 -12.13
CA LYS A 41 48.79 -11.59 -11.53
C LYS A 41 48.29 -11.50 -10.10
N LYS A 42 48.87 -10.61 -9.28
CA LYS A 42 48.43 -10.36 -7.90
C LYS A 42 47.04 -9.74 -7.86
N ALA A 43 46.72 -8.80 -8.75
CA ALA A 43 45.38 -8.22 -8.82
C ALA A 43 44.30 -9.26 -9.15
N GLN A 44 44.59 -10.19 -10.08
CA GLN A 44 43.66 -11.26 -10.48
C GLN A 44 43.50 -12.35 -9.41
N THR A 45 44.57 -12.70 -8.69
CA THR A 45 44.54 -13.79 -7.70
C THR A 45 44.11 -13.32 -6.31
N GLN A 46 44.56 -12.15 -5.86
CA GLN A 46 44.32 -11.66 -4.50
C GLN A 46 43.05 -10.84 -4.37
N LEU A 47 42.52 -10.34 -5.51
CA LEU A 47 41.31 -9.52 -5.62
C LEU A 47 41.36 -8.32 -4.65
N PRO A 48 42.29 -7.37 -4.88
CA PRO A 48 42.43 -6.22 -4.01
C PRO A 48 41.20 -5.32 -4.09
N ASP A 49 40.86 -4.71 -2.96
CA ASP A 49 39.83 -3.68 -2.82
C ASP A 49 40.27 -2.33 -3.42
N LEU A 50 41.58 -2.13 -3.54
CA LEU A 50 42.22 -0.92 -4.03
C LEU A 50 43.57 -1.25 -4.67
N VAL A 51 43.87 -0.66 -5.83
CA VAL A 51 45.21 -0.72 -6.44
C VAL A 51 45.83 0.67 -6.41
N MET A 52 47.06 0.78 -5.90
CA MET A 52 47.89 1.98 -5.95
C MET A 52 49.03 1.74 -6.95
N LEU A 53 49.15 2.59 -7.95
CA LEU A 53 50.07 2.43 -9.07
C LEU A 53 50.99 3.63 -9.22
N ASP A 54 52.30 3.44 -9.22
CA ASP A 54 53.25 4.48 -9.60
C ASP A 54 53.31 4.67 -11.13
N ILE A 55 53.26 5.94 -11.57
CA ILE A 55 53.41 6.33 -12.99
C ILE A 55 54.84 6.08 -13.50
N ALA A 56 55.85 6.06 -12.63
CA ALA A 56 57.27 6.03 -13.03
C ALA A 56 57.82 4.64 -13.44
N LEU A 57 56.98 3.60 -13.57
CA LEU A 57 57.40 2.24 -13.95
C LEU A 57 57.84 2.17 -15.43
N ALA A 58 59.16 2.11 -15.67
CA ALA A 58 59.86 2.37 -16.94
C ALA A 58 59.69 1.33 -18.09
N GLU A 59 58.60 0.58 -18.17
CA GLU A 59 58.51 -0.58 -19.09
C GLU A 59 57.43 -0.53 -20.20
N MET A 60 56.41 0.35 -20.14
CA MET A 60 55.35 0.52 -21.19
C MET A 60 54.60 1.87 -21.00
N ASP A 61 53.66 2.24 -21.91
CA ASP A 61 52.81 3.44 -21.84
C ASP A 61 52.26 3.67 -20.42
N ASP A 62 52.25 4.94 -20.00
CA ASP A 62 52.10 5.39 -18.60
C ASP A 62 50.85 4.83 -17.88
N PHE A 63 49.85 4.39 -18.63
CA PHE A 63 48.54 3.96 -18.12
C PHE A 63 48.03 2.63 -18.71
N GLU A 64 48.86 1.91 -19.46
CA GLU A 64 48.47 0.65 -20.10
C GLU A 64 48.04 -0.42 -19.09
N LEU A 65 48.74 -0.49 -17.95
CA LEU A 65 48.38 -1.37 -16.84
C LEU A 65 46.98 -1.08 -16.28
N CYS A 66 46.60 0.20 -16.15
CA CYS A 66 45.25 0.58 -15.73
C CYS A 66 44.21 0.11 -16.75
N ARG A 67 44.47 0.32 -18.06
CA ARG A 67 43.57 -0.14 -19.12
C ARG A 67 43.38 -1.67 -19.08
N LEU A 68 44.45 -2.43 -18.86
CA LEU A 68 44.40 -3.90 -18.73
C LEU A 68 43.57 -4.33 -17.51
N LEU A 69 43.82 -3.71 -16.34
CA LEU A 69 43.02 -3.97 -15.14
C LEU A 69 41.54 -3.61 -15.34
N LYS A 70 41.23 -2.61 -16.17
CA LYS A 70 39.88 -2.18 -16.51
C LYS A 70 39.18 -3.03 -17.57
N ALA A 71 39.94 -3.71 -18.42
CA ALA A 71 39.41 -4.62 -19.44
C ALA A 71 38.99 -5.98 -18.86
N GLU A 72 39.67 -6.43 -17.80
CA GLU A 72 39.43 -7.74 -17.18
C GLU A 72 38.15 -7.78 -16.31
N ALA A 73 37.28 -8.77 -16.52
CA ALA A 73 35.97 -8.86 -15.87
C ALA A 73 36.06 -8.90 -14.33
N VAL A 74 37.15 -9.44 -13.81
CA VAL A 74 37.38 -9.67 -12.38
C VAL A 74 37.94 -8.41 -11.68
N THR A 75 38.75 -7.60 -12.38
CA THR A 75 39.42 -6.42 -11.80
C THR A 75 38.85 -5.09 -12.33
N LYS A 76 37.94 -5.13 -13.30
CA LYS A 76 37.35 -3.94 -13.95
C LYS A 76 36.79 -2.93 -12.97
N ASN A 77 36.16 -3.41 -11.90
CA ASN A 77 35.53 -2.57 -10.89
C ASN A 77 36.47 -2.16 -9.76
N THR A 78 37.68 -2.74 -9.67
CA THR A 78 38.66 -2.37 -8.65
C THR A 78 39.17 -0.95 -8.91
N PRO A 79 39.05 -0.02 -7.95
CA PRO A 79 39.55 1.34 -8.13
C PRO A 79 41.09 1.35 -8.21
N VAL A 80 41.61 2.04 -9.22
CA VAL A 80 43.06 2.22 -9.44
C VAL A 80 43.40 3.66 -9.13
N PHE A 81 44.24 3.88 -8.14
CA PHE A 81 44.77 5.19 -7.77
C PHE A 81 46.21 5.30 -8.21
N VAL A 82 46.55 6.47 -8.71
CA VAL A 82 47.87 6.68 -9.28
C VAL A 82 48.71 7.55 -8.36
N LEU A 83 49.87 7.04 -7.98
CA LEU A 83 50.88 7.75 -7.21
C LEU A 83 51.68 8.63 -8.19
N THR A 84 51.76 9.92 -7.90
CA THR A 84 52.30 10.90 -8.85
C THR A 84 53.13 11.96 -8.14
N ASN A 85 54.17 12.48 -8.79
CA ASN A 85 54.98 13.57 -8.24
C ASN A 85 54.28 14.92 -8.41
N PRO A 86 54.53 15.91 -7.53
CA PRO A 86 53.91 17.24 -7.59
C PRO A 86 54.07 17.94 -8.95
N GLU A 87 55.17 17.68 -9.65
CA GLU A 87 55.52 18.28 -10.94
C GLU A 87 54.80 17.64 -12.16
N THR A 88 53.91 16.66 -11.93
CA THR A 88 53.28 15.93 -13.03
C THR A 88 52.31 16.82 -13.82
N SER A 89 52.53 16.88 -15.14
CA SER A 89 51.81 17.80 -16.01
C SER A 89 50.29 17.55 -16.00
N PRO A 90 49.45 18.60 -16.08
CA PRO A 90 47.99 18.47 -16.16
C PRO A 90 47.54 17.58 -17.32
N MET A 91 48.26 17.60 -18.44
CA MET A 91 47.98 16.78 -19.62
C MET A 91 48.18 15.29 -19.35
N ARG A 92 49.16 14.92 -18.51
CA ARG A 92 49.40 13.53 -18.09
C ARG A 92 48.33 13.05 -17.10
N ARG A 93 47.84 13.93 -16.21
CA ARG A 93 46.69 13.64 -15.33
C ARG A 93 45.38 13.45 -16.10
N ALA A 94 45.12 14.25 -17.14
CA ALA A 94 43.94 14.06 -18.00
C ALA A 94 43.94 12.69 -18.70
N ARG A 95 45.09 12.30 -19.27
CA ARG A 95 45.25 10.98 -19.92
C ARG A 95 45.05 9.79 -18.97
N ALA A 96 45.38 9.93 -17.69
CA ALA A 96 45.14 8.88 -16.70
C ALA A 96 43.64 8.70 -16.40
N LEU A 97 42.88 9.80 -16.32
CA LEU A 97 41.44 9.75 -16.13
C LEU A 97 40.75 9.05 -17.32
N ASP A 98 41.18 9.35 -18.54
CA ASP A 98 40.71 8.68 -19.77
C ASP A 98 41.02 7.17 -19.77
N ALA A 99 42.11 6.76 -19.10
CA ALA A 99 42.48 5.35 -18.91
C ALA A 99 41.71 4.65 -17.77
N GLY A 100 40.80 5.34 -17.09
CA GLY A 100 39.94 4.78 -16.05
C GLY A 100 40.50 4.84 -14.63
N VAL A 101 41.48 5.71 -14.38
CA VAL A 101 42.03 5.97 -13.03
C VAL A 101 40.96 6.60 -12.14
N ALA A 102 40.83 6.09 -10.92
CA ALA A 102 39.85 6.54 -9.94
C ALA A 102 40.26 7.84 -9.22
N GLY A 103 41.57 8.12 -9.17
CA GLY A 103 42.11 9.37 -8.65
C GLY A 103 43.63 9.34 -8.49
N PHE A 104 44.18 10.42 -7.95
CA PHE A 104 45.63 10.61 -7.79
C PHE A 104 46.00 10.83 -6.33
N LEU A 105 47.18 10.36 -5.96
CA LEU A 105 47.83 10.63 -4.68
C LEU A 105 49.21 11.23 -4.97
N ILE A 106 49.49 12.39 -4.38
CA ILE A 106 50.75 13.10 -4.58
C ILE A 106 51.78 12.50 -3.61
N LYS A 107 52.98 12.12 -4.10
CA LYS A 107 54.09 11.70 -3.24
C LYS A 107 54.74 12.93 -2.57
N PRO A 108 55.09 12.90 -1.26
CA PRO A 108 54.80 11.85 -0.30
C PRO A 108 53.31 11.82 0.09
N VAL A 109 52.75 10.61 0.16
CA VAL A 109 51.30 10.42 0.36
C VAL A 109 50.88 10.87 1.76
N ASP A 110 49.92 11.78 1.85
CA ASP A 110 49.41 12.29 3.12
C ASP A 110 48.32 11.40 3.74
N GLU A 111 48.25 11.38 5.07
CA GLU A 111 47.34 10.52 5.84
C GLU A 111 45.86 10.80 5.53
N ALA A 112 45.50 12.08 5.45
CA ALA A 112 44.13 12.51 5.18
C ALA A 112 43.68 12.13 3.76
N GLY A 113 44.56 12.28 2.75
CA GLY A 113 44.28 11.88 1.38
C GLY A 113 44.10 10.38 1.23
N LEU A 114 44.96 9.57 1.87
CA LEU A 114 44.90 8.11 1.80
C LEU A 114 43.60 7.54 2.41
N ILE A 115 43.20 8.03 3.59
CA ILE A 115 41.96 7.62 4.27
C ILE A 115 40.71 8.00 3.45
N ALA A 116 40.70 9.19 2.86
CA ALA A 116 39.60 9.64 2.02
C ALA A 116 39.41 8.74 0.79
N GLN A 117 40.50 8.33 0.13
CA GLN A 117 40.43 7.48 -1.05
C GLN A 117 40.01 6.05 -0.73
N ILE A 118 40.49 5.48 0.38
CA ILE A 118 40.08 4.13 0.82
C ILE A 118 38.59 4.12 1.19
N ASN A 119 38.10 5.15 1.88
CA ASN A 119 36.68 5.27 2.20
C ASN A 119 35.81 5.45 0.94
N ALA A 120 36.28 6.19 -0.06
CA ALA A 120 35.59 6.34 -1.34
C ALA A 120 35.53 5.00 -2.11
N ALA A 121 36.63 4.25 -2.14
CA ALA A 121 36.71 2.91 -2.73
C ALA A 121 35.72 1.93 -2.05
N TYR A 122 35.64 1.95 -0.72
CA TYR A 122 34.71 1.12 0.05
C TYR A 122 33.24 1.46 -0.20
N ARG A 123 32.90 2.75 -0.28
CA ARG A 123 31.54 3.20 -0.60
C ARG A 123 31.10 2.69 -1.98
N LYS A 124 32.00 2.76 -2.96
CA LYS A 124 31.73 2.28 -4.32
C LYS A 124 31.52 0.76 -4.36
N LYS A 125 32.41 -0.01 -3.72
CA LYS A 125 32.28 -1.48 -3.65
C LYS A 125 30.97 -1.91 -2.96
N ARG A 126 30.61 -1.25 -1.85
CA ARG A 126 29.37 -1.54 -1.11
C ARG A 126 28.11 -1.22 -1.94
N ALA A 127 28.13 -0.15 -2.73
CA ALA A 127 27.03 0.18 -3.64
C ALA A 127 26.87 -0.88 -4.75
N ASP A 128 27.97 -1.35 -5.34
CA ASP A 128 27.97 -2.38 -6.37
C ASP A 128 27.47 -3.74 -5.81
N ASP A 129 27.88 -4.11 -4.58
CA ASP A 129 27.41 -5.33 -3.90
C ASP A 129 25.90 -5.28 -3.61
N ILE A 130 25.38 -4.13 -3.20
CA ILE A 130 23.94 -3.93 -2.97
C ILE A 130 23.17 -4.04 -4.29
N GLN A 131 23.66 -3.43 -5.37
CA GLN A 131 23.03 -3.55 -6.68
C GLN A 131 23.04 -4.99 -7.20
N ARG A 132 24.16 -5.73 -7.01
CA ARG A 132 24.27 -7.14 -7.39
C ARG A 132 23.25 -8.00 -6.64
N LYS A 133 23.18 -7.88 -5.31
CA LYS A 133 22.19 -8.61 -4.48
C LYS A 133 20.75 -8.28 -4.87
N LYS A 134 20.45 -7.01 -5.15
CA LYS A 134 19.12 -6.61 -5.65
C LYS A 134 18.78 -7.28 -6.98
N ARG A 135 19.74 -7.37 -7.91
CA ARG A 135 19.55 -8.00 -9.23
C ARG A 135 19.37 -9.52 -9.12
N GLU A 136 20.09 -10.18 -8.21
CA GLU A 136 19.91 -11.60 -7.92
C GLU A 136 18.53 -11.87 -7.31
N LEU A 137 18.12 -11.09 -6.31
CA LEU A 137 16.79 -11.23 -5.68
C LEU A 137 15.65 -11.02 -6.69
N LEU A 138 15.76 -10.02 -7.57
CA LEU A 138 14.78 -9.76 -8.62
C LEU A 138 14.68 -10.91 -9.63
N LYS A 139 15.80 -11.59 -9.95
CA LYS A 139 15.78 -12.77 -10.83
C LYS A 139 15.05 -13.94 -10.17
N THR A 140 15.29 -14.20 -8.89
CA THR A 140 14.63 -15.28 -8.15
C THR A 140 13.11 -15.06 -8.10
N VAL A 141 12.68 -13.86 -7.70
CA VAL A 141 11.24 -13.51 -7.65
C VAL A 141 10.58 -13.60 -9.02
N ALA A 142 11.28 -13.18 -10.09
CA ALA A 142 10.76 -13.29 -11.45
C ALA A 142 10.60 -14.77 -11.89
N GLN A 143 11.56 -15.64 -11.54
CA GLN A 143 11.49 -17.07 -11.86
C GLN A 143 10.36 -17.78 -11.12
N GLU A 144 10.16 -17.49 -9.83
CA GLU A 144 9.07 -18.05 -9.02
C GLU A 144 7.70 -17.63 -9.56
N ARG A 145 7.51 -16.34 -9.87
CA ARG A 145 6.26 -15.85 -10.47
C ARG A 145 5.99 -16.49 -11.82
N THR A 146 7.01 -16.63 -12.67
CA THR A 146 6.85 -17.24 -14.00
C THR A 146 6.41 -18.70 -13.89
N ARG A 147 7.00 -19.48 -12.98
CA ARG A 147 6.59 -20.88 -12.72
C ARG A 147 5.15 -20.98 -12.22
N ALA A 148 4.75 -20.10 -11.30
CA ALA A 148 3.39 -20.07 -10.78
C ALA A 148 2.35 -19.73 -11.86
N LEU A 149 2.69 -18.81 -12.78
CA LEU A 149 1.83 -18.43 -13.90
C LEU A 149 1.69 -19.57 -14.92
N GLN A 150 2.79 -20.26 -15.24
CA GLN A 150 2.79 -21.42 -16.14
C GLN A 150 1.89 -22.55 -15.60
N LYS A 151 1.96 -22.85 -14.30
CA LYS A 151 1.10 -23.85 -13.67
C LYS A 151 -0.40 -23.50 -13.80
N ARG A 152 -0.79 -22.28 -13.42
CA ARG A 152 -2.19 -21.83 -13.55
C ARG A 152 -2.70 -21.84 -14.98
N THR A 153 -1.84 -21.50 -15.95
CA THR A 153 -2.21 -21.48 -17.36
C THR A 153 -2.48 -22.91 -17.87
N HIS A 154 -1.69 -23.88 -17.42
CA HIS A 154 -1.90 -25.29 -17.72
C HIS A 154 -3.23 -25.81 -17.14
N ASP A 155 -3.49 -25.56 -15.84
CA ASP A 155 -4.72 -25.98 -15.16
C ASP A 155 -5.98 -25.40 -15.85
N LEU A 156 -5.92 -24.13 -16.26
CA LEU A 156 -7.02 -23.47 -16.96
C LEU A 156 -7.27 -24.07 -18.35
N SER A 157 -6.21 -24.47 -19.05
CA SER A 157 -6.30 -25.08 -20.37
C SER A 157 -6.97 -26.46 -20.32
N GLN A 158 -6.72 -27.25 -19.27
CA GLN A 158 -7.39 -28.55 -19.08
C GLN A 158 -8.90 -28.36 -18.84
N ARG A 159 -9.27 -27.41 -17.96
CA ARG A 159 -10.67 -27.08 -17.68
C ARG A 159 -11.47 -26.66 -18.92
N ILE A 160 -10.83 -25.92 -19.83
CA ILE A 160 -11.47 -25.49 -21.09
C ILE A 160 -11.76 -26.70 -22.01
N LYS A 161 -10.85 -27.68 -22.07
CA LYS A 161 -11.06 -28.91 -22.86
C LYS A 161 -12.24 -29.73 -22.34
N GLU A 162 -12.31 -29.92 -21.02
CA GLU A 162 -13.43 -30.61 -20.37
C GLU A 162 -14.79 -29.95 -20.70
N LEU A 163 -14.86 -28.63 -20.56
CA LEU A 163 -16.09 -27.87 -20.83
C LEU A 163 -16.51 -28.00 -22.29
N ASN A 164 -15.57 -27.87 -23.23
CA ASN A 164 -15.87 -27.98 -24.66
C ASN A 164 -16.44 -29.37 -25.03
N CYS A 165 -15.91 -30.45 -24.44
CA CYS A 165 -16.43 -31.80 -24.62
C CYS A 165 -17.90 -31.91 -24.15
N LEU A 166 -18.15 -31.48 -22.92
CA LEU A 166 -19.47 -31.56 -22.28
C LEU A 166 -20.53 -30.67 -22.96
N TYR A 167 -20.12 -29.50 -23.47
CA TYR A 167 -21.00 -28.64 -24.27
C TYR A 167 -21.27 -29.24 -25.66
N GLY A 168 -20.28 -29.86 -26.30
CA GLY A 168 -20.47 -30.55 -27.58
C GLY A 168 -21.53 -31.65 -27.52
N ILE A 169 -21.52 -32.46 -26.46
CA ILE A 169 -22.54 -33.51 -26.22
C ILE A 169 -23.94 -32.89 -26.04
N SER A 170 -24.02 -31.76 -25.34
CA SER A 170 -25.28 -31.05 -25.11
C SER A 170 -25.82 -30.44 -26.42
N ALA A 171 -24.94 -29.92 -27.28
CA ALA A 171 -25.29 -29.36 -28.57
C ALA A 171 -25.77 -30.42 -29.58
N LEU A 172 -25.21 -31.63 -29.53
CA LEU A 172 -25.69 -32.78 -30.34
C LEU A 172 -27.12 -33.19 -29.93
N ARG A 173 -27.44 -33.09 -28.64
CA ARG A 173 -28.77 -33.41 -28.07
C ARG A 173 -29.86 -32.40 -28.49
N GLU A 174 -29.50 -31.15 -28.71
CA GLU A 174 -30.46 -30.06 -28.99
C GLU A 174 -30.82 -29.92 -30.47
N ARG A 175 -30.19 -30.71 -31.35
CA ARG A 175 -30.52 -30.72 -32.78
C ARG A 175 -31.87 -31.44 -33.01
N PRO A 176 -32.86 -30.78 -33.64
CA PRO A 176 -34.15 -31.40 -33.89
C PRO A 176 -34.03 -32.57 -34.88
N GLY A 177 -34.60 -33.72 -34.54
CA GLY A 177 -34.67 -34.90 -35.42
C GLY A 177 -33.43 -35.80 -35.43
N THR A 178 -32.45 -35.55 -34.55
CA THR A 178 -31.24 -36.38 -34.43
C THR A 178 -31.57 -37.71 -33.75
N THR A 179 -31.18 -38.81 -34.37
CA THR A 179 -31.44 -40.16 -33.82
C THR A 179 -30.49 -40.48 -32.68
N LEU A 180 -30.86 -41.47 -31.85
CA LEU A 180 -29.98 -41.95 -30.77
C LEU A 180 -28.62 -42.42 -31.33
N GLU A 181 -28.62 -43.04 -32.50
CA GLU A 181 -27.43 -43.51 -33.21
C GLU A 181 -26.50 -42.35 -33.62
N GLU A 182 -27.05 -41.25 -34.14
CA GLU A 182 -26.29 -40.05 -34.51
C GLU A 182 -25.66 -39.35 -33.30
N ILE A 183 -26.35 -39.36 -32.16
CA ILE A 183 -25.83 -38.83 -30.89
C ILE A 183 -24.69 -39.70 -30.37
N LEU A 184 -24.85 -41.03 -30.37
CA LEU A 184 -23.83 -41.97 -29.91
C LEU A 184 -22.56 -41.89 -30.78
N GLN A 185 -22.71 -41.77 -32.10
CA GLN A 185 -21.58 -41.55 -33.00
C GLN A 185 -20.89 -40.19 -32.77
N GLY A 186 -21.67 -39.12 -32.59
CA GLY A 186 -21.10 -37.78 -32.33
C GLY A 186 -20.37 -37.70 -30.98
N VAL A 187 -20.80 -38.46 -29.97
CA VAL A 187 -20.13 -38.53 -28.67
C VAL A 187 -18.79 -39.26 -28.79
N ALA A 188 -18.72 -40.35 -29.55
CA ALA A 188 -17.45 -41.04 -29.82
C ALA A 188 -16.41 -40.10 -30.46
N ASP A 189 -16.82 -39.25 -31.41
CA ASP A 189 -15.94 -38.32 -32.11
C ASP A 189 -15.49 -37.10 -31.26
N LEU A 190 -16.21 -36.77 -30.18
CA LEU A 190 -15.88 -35.65 -29.27
C LEU A 190 -14.85 -36.01 -28.18
N ILE A 191 -14.58 -37.29 -27.99
CA ILE A 191 -13.67 -37.78 -26.95
C ILE A 191 -12.20 -37.50 -27.31
N PRO A 192 -11.66 -37.91 -28.48
CA PRO A 192 -10.24 -37.71 -28.79
C PRO A 192 -9.73 -36.26 -28.67
N PRO A 193 -10.44 -35.23 -29.18
CA PRO A 193 -9.98 -33.84 -29.07
C PRO A 193 -9.85 -33.32 -27.63
N SER A 194 -10.50 -33.98 -26.68
CA SER A 194 -10.61 -33.55 -25.29
C SER A 194 -9.61 -34.24 -24.37
N TRP A 195 -8.87 -35.23 -24.88
CA TRP A 195 -7.88 -36.01 -24.13
C TRP A 195 -6.49 -35.35 -24.14
N GLN A 196 -5.59 -35.86 -23.29
CA GLN A 196 -4.23 -35.34 -23.15
C GLN A 196 -3.42 -35.49 -24.44
N TYR A 197 -3.62 -36.60 -25.17
CA TYR A 197 -2.93 -36.89 -26.43
C TYR A 197 -3.93 -37.17 -27.58
N PRO A 198 -4.59 -36.12 -28.13
CA PRO A 198 -5.65 -36.30 -29.13
C PRO A 198 -5.22 -37.08 -30.37
N GLU A 199 -3.98 -36.88 -30.82
CA GLU A 199 -3.40 -37.47 -32.03
C GLU A 199 -3.33 -39.01 -31.99
N ILE A 200 -3.26 -39.56 -30.78
CA ILE A 200 -3.19 -41.00 -30.54
C ILE A 200 -4.40 -41.51 -29.75
N THR A 201 -5.46 -40.70 -29.54
CA THR A 201 -6.66 -41.14 -28.82
C THR A 201 -7.73 -41.62 -29.79
N CYS A 202 -8.36 -42.75 -29.49
CA CYS A 202 -9.57 -43.19 -30.18
C CYS A 202 -10.61 -43.71 -29.18
N ALA A 203 -11.89 -43.65 -29.53
CA ALA A 203 -12.98 -43.99 -28.63
C ALA A 203 -14.04 -44.87 -29.29
N ARG A 204 -14.75 -45.61 -28.45
CA ARG A 204 -15.83 -46.50 -28.81
C ARG A 204 -16.97 -46.40 -27.80
N VAL A 205 -18.20 -46.33 -28.30
CA VAL A 205 -19.43 -46.42 -27.51
C VAL A 205 -20.16 -47.69 -27.94
N ILE A 206 -20.52 -48.55 -26.99
CA ILE A 206 -21.32 -49.77 -27.21
C ILE A 206 -22.62 -49.59 -26.46
N MET A 207 -23.76 -49.80 -27.12
CA MET A 207 -25.10 -49.77 -26.51
C MET A 207 -25.94 -50.90 -27.08
N GLY A 208 -26.39 -51.84 -26.24
CA GLY A 208 -27.04 -53.07 -26.69
C GLY A 208 -26.17 -53.86 -27.69
N TYR A 209 -26.67 -54.06 -28.92
CA TYR A 209 -25.95 -54.73 -30.03
C TYR A 209 -25.26 -53.76 -31.00
N GLN A 210 -25.34 -52.46 -30.75
CA GLN A 210 -24.82 -51.44 -31.64
C GLN A 210 -23.51 -50.87 -31.10
N GLU A 211 -22.61 -50.53 -32.03
CA GLU A 211 -21.26 -50.09 -31.71
C GLU A 211 -20.88 -48.90 -32.60
N PHE A 212 -20.40 -47.84 -31.95
CA PHE A 212 -20.05 -46.56 -32.58
C PHE A 212 -18.60 -46.24 -32.28
N ARG A 213 -17.78 -46.01 -33.31
CA ARG A 213 -16.33 -45.89 -33.19
C ARG A 213 -15.82 -44.64 -33.89
N THR A 214 -14.74 -44.07 -33.36
CA THR A 214 -13.99 -43.01 -34.05
C THR A 214 -13.32 -43.54 -35.33
N LYS A 215 -13.08 -42.68 -36.32
CA LYS A 215 -12.53 -43.08 -37.64
C LYS A 215 -11.19 -43.84 -37.59
N ASN A 216 -10.30 -43.49 -36.65
CA ASN A 216 -8.97 -44.09 -36.52
C ASN A 216 -8.92 -45.17 -35.42
N PHE A 217 -10.05 -45.85 -35.16
CA PHE A 217 -10.14 -46.79 -34.05
C PHE A 217 -9.28 -48.04 -34.24
N SER A 218 -8.48 -48.36 -33.22
CA SER A 218 -7.78 -49.64 -33.09
C SER A 218 -7.77 -50.06 -31.62
N GLU A 219 -8.00 -51.35 -31.36
CA GLU A 219 -7.90 -51.87 -30.01
C GLU A 219 -6.43 -52.03 -29.62
N THR A 220 -6.07 -51.46 -28.48
CA THR A 220 -4.74 -51.55 -27.87
C THR A 220 -4.90 -51.92 -26.39
N PRO A 221 -3.83 -52.41 -25.74
CA PRO A 221 -3.87 -52.67 -24.29
C PRO A 221 -3.96 -51.39 -23.44
N TRP A 222 -3.79 -50.20 -24.03
CA TRP A 222 -3.80 -48.91 -23.32
C TRP A 222 -5.20 -48.31 -23.36
N LYS A 223 -6.11 -48.87 -22.55
CA LYS A 223 -7.52 -48.50 -22.57
C LYS A 223 -8.08 -48.13 -21.20
N GLN A 224 -9.12 -47.30 -21.21
CA GLN A 224 -9.98 -47.00 -20.07
C GLN A 224 -11.43 -47.22 -20.46
N THR A 225 -12.21 -47.81 -19.55
CA THR A 225 -13.59 -48.23 -19.80
C THR A 225 -14.53 -47.73 -18.71
N CYS A 226 -15.75 -47.38 -19.09
CA CYS A 226 -16.81 -46.95 -18.18
C CYS A 226 -18.15 -47.52 -18.64
N ASP A 227 -18.95 -48.02 -17.71
CA ASP A 227 -20.27 -48.57 -18.04
C ASP A 227 -21.33 -47.47 -18.16
N ILE A 228 -22.21 -47.65 -19.14
CA ILE A 228 -23.39 -46.81 -19.37
C ILE A 228 -24.58 -47.52 -18.76
N ILE A 229 -25.23 -46.85 -17.81
CA ILE A 229 -26.34 -47.39 -17.04
C ILE A 229 -27.63 -46.65 -17.43
N VAL A 230 -28.68 -47.40 -17.72
CA VAL A 230 -30.03 -46.90 -18.04
C VAL A 230 -30.98 -47.58 -17.06
N HIS A 231 -31.71 -46.80 -16.26
CA HIS A 231 -32.62 -47.28 -15.23
C HIS A 231 -31.99 -48.25 -14.21
N GLY A 232 -30.70 -48.06 -13.92
CA GLY A 232 -29.97 -48.91 -12.97
C GLY A 232 -29.51 -50.24 -13.55
N GLU A 233 -29.84 -50.54 -14.82
CA GLU A 233 -29.36 -51.71 -15.53
C GLU A 233 -28.27 -51.32 -16.54
N TRP A 234 -27.36 -52.25 -16.77
CA TRP A 234 -26.30 -52.07 -17.75
C TRP A 234 -26.91 -51.99 -19.15
N ALA A 235 -26.64 -50.89 -19.85
CA ALA A 235 -27.16 -50.64 -21.18
C ALA A 235 -26.07 -50.62 -22.25
N GLY A 236 -24.81 -50.46 -21.83
CA GLY A 236 -23.68 -50.34 -22.74
C GLY A 236 -22.37 -50.00 -22.03
N THR A 237 -21.31 -49.82 -22.82
CA THR A 237 -19.97 -49.47 -22.31
C THR A 237 -19.32 -48.42 -23.21
N LEU A 238 -18.68 -47.44 -22.58
CA LEU A 238 -17.85 -46.43 -23.21
C LEU A 238 -16.38 -46.79 -23.00
N GLU A 239 -15.60 -46.84 -24.08
CA GLU A 239 -14.19 -47.20 -24.04
C GLU A 239 -13.33 -46.16 -24.78
N VAL A 240 -12.17 -45.84 -24.20
CA VAL A 240 -11.18 -44.92 -24.77
C VAL A 240 -9.82 -45.59 -24.78
N TYR A 241 -9.09 -45.45 -25.88
CA TYR A 241 -7.83 -46.11 -26.15
C TYR A 241 -6.77 -45.10 -26.57
N TYR A 242 -5.53 -45.35 -26.19
CA TYR A 242 -4.37 -44.77 -26.84
C TYR A 242 -3.82 -45.73 -27.90
N LEU A 243 -3.55 -45.25 -29.12
CA LEU A 243 -3.04 -46.05 -30.24
C LEU A 243 -1.57 -46.47 -30.04
N GLU A 244 -0.83 -45.70 -29.25
CA GLU A 244 0.55 -45.96 -28.84
C GLU A 244 0.71 -45.63 -27.35
N ARG A 245 1.63 -46.30 -26.63
CA ARG A 245 1.91 -45.96 -25.23
C ARG A 245 2.52 -44.55 -25.17
N PRO A 246 1.92 -43.59 -24.43
CA PRO A 246 2.56 -42.30 -24.22
C PRO A 246 3.91 -42.49 -23.50
N LYS A 247 4.92 -41.74 -23.94
CA LYS A 247 6.29 -41.83 -23.41
C LYS A 247 6.39 -41.08 -22.09
N ASP A 248 7.17 -41.61 -21.14
CA ASP A 248 7.52 -40.98 -19.86
C ASP A 248 6.34 -40.67 -18.91
N VAL A 249 5.35 -41.56 -18.83
CA VAL A 249 4.21 -41.48 -17.89
C VAL A 249 4.12 -42.71 -16.97
N GLU A 250 3.91 -42.47 -15.67
CA GLU A 250 3.65 -43.50 -14.64
C GLU A 250 2.23 -44.07 -14.75
N GLU A 251 1.24 -43.20 -14.94
CA GLU A 251 -0.17 -43.56 -15.15
C GLU A 251 -0.60 -43.25 -16.59
N LEU A 252 -1.36 -44.17 -17.20
CA LEU A 252 -1.77 -44.04 -18.59
C LEU A 252 -2.84 -42.96 -18.80
N PHE A 253 -3.76 -42.80 -17.83
CA PHE A 253 -4.85 -41.83 -17.85
C PHE A 253 -4.82 -40.99 -16.58
N THR A 254 -5.11 -39.71 -16.71
CA THR A 254 -5.18 -38.78 -15.57
C THR A 254 -6.50 -38.92 -14.80
N GLU A 255 -6.54 -38.53 -13.52
CA GLU A 255 -7.79 -38.50 -12.74
C GLU A 255 -8.89 -37.66 -13.41
N GLU A 256 -8.51 -36.55 -14.05
CA GLU A 256 -9.41 -35.66 -14.78
C GLU A 256 -10.06 -36.36 -15.98
N GLU A 257 -9.29 -37.15 -16.75
CA GLU A 257 -9.80 -37.94 -17.88
C GLU A 257 -10.76 -39.06 -17.44
N ILE A 258 -10.49 -39.70 -16.30
CA ILE A 258 -11.36 -40.71 -15.71
C ILE A 258 -12.69 -40.08 -15.28
N HIS A 259 -12.63 -38.91 -14.64
CA HIS A 259 -13.83 -38.16 -14.23
C HIS A 259 -14.67 -37.71 -15.44
N LEU A 260 -14.01 -37.20 -16.49
CA LEU A 260 -14.68 -36.81 -17.72
C LEU A 260 -15.37 -38.00 -18.38
N LEU A 261 -14.70 -39.16 -18.44
CA LEU A 261 -15.26 -40.38 -19.02
C LEU A 261 -16.55 -40.83 -18.30
N ASN A 262 -16.54 -40.81 -16.97
CA ASN A 262 -17.71 -41.15 -16.15
C ASN A 262 -18.87 -40.17 -16.38
N ALA A 263 -18.58 -38.87 -16.47
CA ALA A 263 -19.59 -37.85 -16.73
C ALA A 263 -20.23 -37.99 -18.12
N ILE A 264 -19.47 -38.47 -19.11
CA ILE A 264 -19.98 -38.75 -20.46
C ILE A 264 -20.91 -39.97 -20.43
N ALA A 265 -20.49 -41.07 -19.77
CA ALA A 265 -21.29 -42.29 -19.67
C ALA A 265 -22.65 -42.06 -18.97
N GLU A 266 -22.65 -41.29 -17.88
CA GLU A 266 -23.89 -40.93 -17.16
C GLU A 266 -24.87 -40.13 -18.05
N ARG A 267 -24.34 -39.20 -18.86
CA ARG A 267 -25.15 -38.40 -19.78
C ARG A 267 -25.74 -39.24 -20.91
N LEU A 268 -24.99 -40.20 -21.44
CA LEU A 268 -25.48 -41.14 -22.45
C LEU A 268 -26.63 -42.00 -21.91
N GLY A 269 -26.52 -42.48 -20.67
CA GLY A 269 -27.58 -43.24 -20.00
C GLY A 269 -28.90 -42.48 -19.96
N ARG A 270 -28.87 -41.22 -19.51
CA ARG A 270 -30.07 -40.36 -19.46
C ARG A 270 -30.71 -40.08 -20.81
N ILE A 271 -29.91 -40.04 -21.89
CA ILE A 271 -30.43 -39.82 -23.25
C ILE A 271 -31.18 -41.07 -23.74
N ALA A 272 -30.65 -42.26 -23.46
CA ALA A 272 -31.28 -43.52 -23.84
C ALA A 272 -32.60 -43.79 -23.09
N GLU A 273 -32.67 -43.46 -21.80
CA GLU A 273 -33.91 -43.57 -20.99
C GLU A 273 -35.09 -42.80 -21.61
N ARG A 274 -34.81 -41.62 -22.15
CA ARG A 274 -35.85 -40.73 -22.68
C ARG A 274 -36.45 -41.23 -23.99
N VAL A 275 -35.63 -41.80 -24.87
CA VAL A 275 -36.07 -42.29 -26.18
C VAL A 275 -36.95 -43.53 -26.03
N GLN A 276 -36.65 -44.39 -25.06
CA GLN A 276 -37.44 -45.59 -24.77
C GLN A 276 -38.81 -45.29 -24.14
N ALA A 277 -38.96 -44.16 -23.45
CA ALA A 277 -40.20 -43.74 -22.81
C ALA A 277 -41.28 -43.25 -23.81
N ASP A 278 -40.87 -42.77 -24.99
CA ASP A 278 -41.78 -42.15 -25.97
C ASP A 278 -42.51 -43.15 -26.89
N ASP A 279 -41.96 -44.35 -27.10
CA ASP A 279 -42.54 -45.35 -28.01
C ASP A 279 -43.65 -46.21 -27.37
N ALA A 280 -43.64 -46.41 -26.05
CA ALA A 280 -44.60 -47.28 -25.35
C ALA A 280 -46.01 -46.65 -25.19
N LEU A 281 -46.14 -45.33 -25.28
CA LEU A 281 -47.38 -44.58 -25.03
C LEU A 281 -48.38 -44.59 -26.19
N ARG A 282 -48.02 -45.22 -27.31
CA ARG A 282 -48.57 -44.87 -28.63
C ARG A 282 -49.76 -45.71 -29.11
N LEU A 283 -49.99 -46.93 -28.62
CA LEU A 283 -51.01 -47.84 -29.21
C LEU A 283 -52.37 -47.88 -28.49
N GLU A 284 -52.38 -47.51 -27.21
CA GLU A 284 -53.56 -47.67 -26.36
C GLU A 284 -54.20 -46.32 -26.10
N SER A 285 -54.36 -45.50 -27.12
CA SER A 285 -55.52 -44.65 -27.10
C SER A 285 -56.69 -45.55 -27.56
N GLU A 286 -56.60 -46.25 -28.67
CA GLU A 286 -56.86 -45.36 -29.76
C GLU A 286 -58.26 -44.74 -29.80
N ASN A 287 -59.28 -45.23 -29.07
CA ASN A 287 -60.54 -44.48 -28.91
C ASN A 287 -61.22 -44.45 -27.52
N ILE A 288 -61.49 -45.54 -26.79
CA ILE A 288 -62.06 -45.43 -25.41
C ILE A 288 -60.98 -44.98 -24.44
N VAL A 289 -59.77 -45.51 -24.60
CA VAL A 289 -58.61 -44.92 -23.95
C VAL A 289 -58.34 -43.53 -24.55
N ASN A 290 -58.77 -43.15 -25.76
CA ASN A 290 -58.68 -41.75 -26.22
C ASN A 290 -59.74 -40.80 -25.61
N ILE A 291 -60.92 -41.29 -25.24
CA ILE A 291 -61.97 -40.51 -24.51
C ILE A 291 -61.66 -40.45 -23.01
N LEU A 292 -61.23 -41.58 -22.41
CA LEU A 292 -60.73 -41.63 -21.04
C LEU A 292 -59.29 -41.08 -20.90
N LYS A 293 -58.50 -40.94 -21.99
CA LYS A 293 -57.24 -40.14 -22.08
C LYS A 293 -57.49 -38.67 -22.42
N SER A 294 -58.61 -38.31 -23.03
CA SER A 294 -58.95 -36.90 -23.28
C SER A 294 -59.75 -36.27 -22.15
N MET A 295 -60.30 -37.06 -21.22
CA MET A 295 -60.77 -36.57 -19.92
C MET A 295 -59.58 -36.31 -18.99
N GLU A 296 -59.41 -35.04 -18.59
CA GLU A 296 -58.35 -34.60 -17.66
C GLU A 296 -58.65 -34.92 -16.18
N ASP A 297 -59.92 -35.13 -15.83
CA ASP A 297 -60.31 -35.47 -14.47
C ASP A 297 -60.02 -36.95 -14.15
N TRP A 298 -59.68 -37.21 -12.90
CA TRP A 298 -59.36 -38.53 -12.39
C TRP A 298 -60.60 -39.35 -12.13
N ILE A 299 -60.58 -40.63 -12.50
CA ILE A 299 -61.76 -41.49 -12.40
C ILE A 299 -61.35 -42.84 -11.85
N TYR A 300 -61.98 -43.28 -10.76
CA TYR A 300 -61.90 -44.67 -10.29
C TYR A 300 -63.25 -45.26 -9.91
N ILE A 301 -63.34 -46.58 -9.97
CA ILE A 301 -64.50 -47.40 -9.62
C ILE A 301 -64.09 -48.35 -8.53
N VAL A 302 -64.92 -48.50 -7.50
CA VAL A 302 -64.73 -49.44 -6.39
C VAL A 302 -66.02 -50.18 -6.12
N ASN A 303 -65.96 -51.47 -5.76
CA ASN A 303 -67.13 -52.28 -5.38
C ASN A 303 -67.58 -52.04 -3.93
N GLU A 304 -68.69 -52.67 -3.53
CA GLU A 304 -69.29 -52.53 -2.19
C GLU A 304 -68.34 -52.94 -1.05
N GLN A 305 -67.38 -53.82 -1.33
CA GLN A 305 -66.34 -54.21 -0.39
C GLN A 305 -65.18 -53.21 -0.37
N CYS A 306 -65.34 -52.01 -0.96
CA CYS A 306 -64.34 -50.95 -1.10
C CYS A 306 -63.09 -51.36 -1.88
N GLU A 307 -63.22 -52.36 -2.73
CA GLU A 307 -62.16 -52.90 -3.56
C GLU A 307 -62.19 -52.23 -4.94
N ILE A 308 -61.05 -51.77 -5.45
CA ILE A 308 -61.04 -50.97 -6.69
C ILE A 308 -61.20 -51.87 -7.92
N GLU A 309 -62.06 -51.51 -8.87
CA GLU A 309 -62.37 -52.31 -10.07
C GLU A 309 -61.81 -51.70 -11.36
N TYR A 310 -61.73 -50.38 -11.47
CA TYR A 310 -61.21 -49.69 -12.67
C TYR A 310 -60.72 -48.29 -12.34
N ILE A 311 -59.62 -47.84 -12.94
CA ILE A 311 -59.18 -46.44 -12.93
C ILE A 311 -58.81 -45.93 -14.33
N ASN A 312 -59.11 -44.68 -14.64
CA ASN A 312 -58.79 -44.10 -15.95
C ASN A 312 -57.29 -43.72 -16.07
N PRO A 313 -56.78 -43.49 -17.30
CA PRO A 313 -55.37 -43.15 -17.54
C PRO A 313 -54.88 -41.93 -16.76
N ALA A 314 -55.70 -40.89 -16.56
CA ALA A 314 -55.32 -39.67 -15.83
C ALA A 314 -55.05 -39.93 -14.32
N LEU A 315 -55.88 -40.74 -13.65
CA LEU A 315 -55.71 -41.11 -12.23
C LEU A 315 -54.63 -42.17 -12.01
N ARG A 316 -54.59 -43.18 -12.90
CA ARG A 316 -53.56 -44.23 -12.90
C ARG A 316 -52.16 -43.65 -13.13
N LYS A 317 -52.02 -42.57 -13.94
CA LYS A 317 -50.77 -41.80 -14.18
C LYS A 317 -50.27 -41.08 -12.92
N GLU A 318 -51.06 -40.98 -11.82
CA GLU A 318 -50.69 -40.12 -10.68
C GLU A 318 -50.71 -40.70 -9.24
N LEU A 319 -51.41 -41.80 -8.92
CA LEU A 319 -51.36 -42.41 -7.57
C LEU A 319 -50.94 -43.87 -7.50
N GLY A 320 -50.62 -44.42 -8.66
CA GLY A 320 -50.36 -45.83 -8.86
C GLY A 320 -51.62 -46.62 -9.25
N PRO A 321 -51.44 -47.89 -9.64
CA PRO A 321 -52.51 -48.84 -9.97
C PRO A 321 -53.16 -49.38 -8.70
N ALA A 322 -54.46 -49.65 -8.76
CA ALA A 322 -55.26 -49.71 -7.56
C ALA A 322 -56.26 -50.89 -7.52
N GLU A 323 -56.54 -51.56 -8.63
CA GLU A 323 -57.56 -52.62 -8.74
C GLU A 323 -57.34 -53.80 -7.75
N GLY A 324 -58.39 -54.32 -7.12
CA GLY A 324 -58.36 -55.44 -6.16
C GLY A 324 -57.95 -55.09 -4.73
N ARG A 325 -57.45 -53.88 -4.46
CA ARG A 325 -57.14 -53.42 -3.10
C ARG A 325 -58.28 -52.65 -2.50
N LYS A 326 -58.37 -52.77 -1.18
CA LYS A 326 -59.22 -51.93 -0.39
C LYS A 326 -58.75 -50.48 -0.47
N CYS A 327 -59.60 -49.58 -0.97
CA CYS A 327 -59.21 -48.22 -1.36
C CYS A 327 -58.68 -47.37 -0.20
N TYR A 328 -59.12 -47.64 1.03
CA TYR A 328 -58.78 -46.87 2.22
C TYR A 328 -57.37 -47.12 2.74
N ASP A 329 -56.92 -48.37 2.66
CA ASP A 329 -55.53 -48.72 2.85
C ASP A 329 -54.72 -48.18 1.67
N TYR A 330 -55.23 -48.39 0.45
CA TYR A 330 -54.56 -47.96 -0.77
C TYR A 330 -54.25 -46.46 -0.80
N PHE A 331 -55.21 -45.61 -0.48
CA PHE A 331 -54.97 -44.16 -0.47
C PHE A 331 -54.50 -43.64 0.90
N GLY A 332 -54.57 -44.43 1.99
CA GLY A 332 -54.45 -43.91 3.37
C GLY A 332 -53.69 -44.74 4.43
N ASN A 333 -53.21 -45.94 4.12
CA ASN A 333 -52.41 -46.88 4.94
C ASN A 333 -53.03 -47.21 6.30
N ARG A 334 -54.19 -47.85 6.22
CA ARG A 334 -55.05 -48.12 7.36
C ARG A 334 -55.51 -49.55 7.27
N GLU A 335 -55.46 -50.25 8.41
CA GLU A 335 -55.98 -51.62 8.52
C GLU A 335 -57.51 -51.66 8.40
N ASP A 336 -58.18 -50.50 8.54
CA ASP A 336 -59.64 -50.33 8.46
C ASP A 336 -60.07 -49.18 7.54
N ILE A 337 -61.34 -49.22 7.09
CA ILE A 337 -61.96 -48.19 6.22
C ILE A 337 -61.67 -46.80 6.77
N CYS A 338 -61.23 -45.87 5.90
CA CYS A 338 -60.87 -44.52 6.32
C CYS A 338 -62.03 -43.96 7.17
N PRO A 339 -61.78 -43.45 8.39
CA PRO A 339 -62.81 -42.89 9.26
C PRO A 339 -63.59 -41.74 8.63
N TRP A 340 -62.98 -41.09 7.62
CA TRP A 340 -63.53 -40.01 6.82
C TRP A 340 -64.05 -40.47 5.43
N CYS A 341 -64.11 -41.78 5.16
CA CYS A 341 -64.55 -42.34 3.89
C CYS A 341 -66.07 -42.19 3.71
N ALA A 342 -66.49 -41.52 2.64
CA ALA A 342 -67.92 -41.32 2.37
C ALA A 342 -68.64 -42.55 1.77
N ALA A 343 -68.00 -43.73 1.77
CA ALA A 343 -68.47 -44.95 1.06
C ALA A 343 -69.87 -45.43 1.49
N GLN A 344 -70.20 -45.42 2.80
CA GLN A 344 -71.52 -45.88 3.28
C GLN A 344 -72.69 -45.03 2.77
N GLY A 345 -72.50 -43.71 2.60
CA GLY A 345 -73.50 -42.83 2.01
C GLY A 345 -73.71 -43.08 0.52
N VAL A 346 -72.62 -43.37 -0.21
CA VAL A 346 -72.64 -43.69 -1.64
C VAL A 346 -73.36 -45.00 -1.91
N PHE A 347 -73.01 -46.07 -1.21
CA PHE A 347 -73.65 -47.37 -1.39
C PHE A 347 -75.13 -47.39 -0.93
N ALA A 348 -75.55 -46.49 -0.03
CA ALA A 348 -76.96 -46.26 0.31
C ALA A 348 -77.73 -45.41 -0.74
N GLY A 349 -77.08 -45.03 -1.85
CA GLY A 349 -77.71 -44.35 -2.98
C GLY A 349 -77.50 -42.83 -3.06
N LYS A 350 -76.60 -42.24 -2.27
CA LYS A 350 -76.39 -40.77 -2.23
C LYS A 350 -75.02 -40.35 -2.75
N THR A 351 -74.98 -39.38 -3.66
CA THR A 351 -73.72 -38.75 -4.11
C THR A 351 -73.15 -37.86 -3.01
N VAL A 352 -71.84 -37.86 -2.87
CA VAL A 352 -71.12 -37.08 -1.85
C VAL A 352 -69.91 -36.40 -2.47
N HIS A 353 -69.65 -35.18 -1.99
CA HIS A 353 -68.59 -34.29 -2.44
C HIS A 353 -67.68 -33.95 -1.27
N TRP A 354 -66.37 -33.90 -1.51
CA TRP A 354 -65.42 -33.41 -0.53
C TRP A 354 -64.10 -33.04 -1.18
N GLU A 355 -63.36 -32.14 -0.52
CA GLU A 355 -61.98 -31.87 -0.89
C GLU A 355 -61.05 -32.90 -0.25
N TRP A 356 -60.22 -33.50 -1.08
CA TRP A 356 -59.25 -34.47 -0.62
C TRP A 356 -57.84 -33.95 -0.88
N ASN A 357 -57.21 -33.51 0.21
CA ASN A 357 -55.77 -33.41 0.29
C ASN A 357 -55.25 -34.82 0.51
N LEU A 358 -54.93 -35.45 -0.59
CA LEU A 358 -54.33 -36.75 -0.54
C LEU A 358 -52.89 -36.55 -0.10
N SER A 359 -52.61 -36.75 1.19
CA SER A 359 -51.28 -36.60 1.80
C SER A 359 -50.18 -37.36 1.05
N ARG A 360 -50.58 -38.33 0.25
CA ARG A 360 -49.74 -39.12 -0.62
C ARG A 360 -49.17 -38.38 -1.84
N ASN A 361 -49.86 -37.37 -2.40
CA ASN A 361 -49.31 -36.51 -3.48
C ASN A 361 -49.39 -35.01 -3.19
N ASN A 362 -50.04 -34.65 -2.09
CA ASN A 362 -50.18 -33.30 -1.59
C ASN A 362 -50.87 -32.33 -2.57
N LYS A 363 -51.59 -32.84 -3.58
CA LYS A 363 -52.49 -32.05 -4.42
C LYS A 363 -53.89 -32.08 -3.83
N THR A 364 -54.70 -31.08 -4.22
CA THR A 364 -56.05 -30.93 -3.72
C THR A 364 -57.04 -31.24 -4.83
N TYR A 365 -57.86 -32.26 -4.59
CA TYR A 365 -58.89 -32.69 -5.52
C TYR A 365 -60.26 -32.38 -4.97
N ASP A 366 -61.14 -31.89 -5.83
CA ASP A 366 -62.57 -31.95 -5.56
C ASP A 366 -63.06 -33.34 -5.97
N VAL A 367 -63.52 -34.11 -4.99
CA VAL A 367 -63.87 -35.52 -5.16
C VAL A 367 -65.38 -35.67 -5.15
N VAL A 368 -65.91 -36.20 -6.25
CA VAL A 368 -67.33 -36.52 -6.43
C VAL A 368 -67.46 -38.02 -6.51
N SER A 369 -68.09 -38.62 -5.51
CA SER A 369 -68.37 -40.06 -5.54
C SER A 369 -69.87 -40.32 -5.67
N THR A 370 -70.24 -41.14 -6.65
CA THR A 370 -71.63 -41.46 -6.99
C THR A 370 -71.81 -42.98 -7.12
N PRO A 371 -72.97 -43.53 -6.75
CA PRO A 371 -73.25 -44.94 -6.95
C PRO A 371 -73.61 -45.23 -8.41
N THR A 372 -73.10 -46.33 -8.92
CA THR A 372 -73.36 -46.89 -10.24
C THR A 372 -73.81 -48.33 -10.09
N ARG A 373 -74.97 -48.68 -10.67
CA ARG A 373 -75.45 -50.05 -10.66
C ARG A 373 -74.79 -50.84 -11.77
N ASN A 374 -74.13 -51.93 -11.40
CA ASN A 374 -73.60 -52.91 -12.33
C ASN A 374 -74.76 -53.73 -12.92
N HIS A 375 -74.48 -54.41 -14.05
CA HIS A 375 -75.48 -55.21 -14.77
C HIS A 375 -76.08 -56.35 -13.95
N ASP A 376 -75.39 -56.79 -12.90
CA ASP A 376 -75.79 -57.86 -11.97
C ASP A 376 -76.66 -57.36 -10.80
N GLY A 377 -76.93 -56.05 -10.71
CA GLY A 377 -77.73 -55.44 -9.63
C GLY A 377 -76.92 -54.97 -8.42
N SER A 378 -75.61 -55.23 -8.38
CA SER A 378 -74.70 -54.68 -7.35
C SER A 378 -74.39 -53.21 -7.58
N VAL A 379 -74.00 -52.48 -6.54
CA VAL A 379 -73.72 -51.03 -6.62
C VAL A 379 -72.22 -50.78 -6.44
N SER A 380 -71.50 -50.49 -7.53
CA SER A 380 -70.14 -49.95 -7.47
C SER A 380 -70.18 -48.43 -7.27
N ARG A 381 -69.14 -47.85 -6.70
CA ARG A 381 -68.96 -46.42 -6.54
C ARG A 381 -67.96 -45.92 -7.58
N LEU A 382 -68.45 -45.09 -8.50
CA LEU A 382 -67.64 -44.30 -9.41
C LEU A 382 -67.27 -42.98 -8.72
N SER A 383 -66.00 -42.65 -8.74
CA SER A 383 -65.47 -41.43 -8.15
C SER A 383 -64.70 -40.66 -9.19
N ILE A 384 -65.09 -39.40 -9.40
CA ILE A 384 -64.44 -38.47 -10.31
C ILE A 384 -63.81 -37.36 -9.48
N LEU A 385 -62.52 -37.13 -9.68
CA LEU A 385 -61.70 -36.22 -8.91
C LEU A 385 -61.19 -35.16 -9.87
N ARG A 386 -61.72 -33.94 -9.76
CA ARG A 386 -61.31 -32.82 -10.59
C ARG A 386 -60.15 -32.10 -9.93
N ASP A 387 -59.07 -31.96 -10.68
CA ASP A 387 -57.89 -31.30 -10.16
C ASP A 387 -58.17 -29.80 -10.08
N LEU A 388 -58.47 -29.32 -8.87
CA LEU A 388 -58.58 -27.90 -8.60
C LEU A 388 -57.21 -27.23 -8.66
N THR A 389 -56.10 -27.96 -8.87
CA THR A 389 -54.75 -27.41 -8.88
C THR A 389 -54.60 -26.30 -9.90
N ALA A 390 -55.17 -26.30 -11.12
CA ALA A 390 -55.02 -25.15 -12.02
C ALA A 390 -55.73 -23.90 -11.50
N LEU A 391 -56.89 -24.04 -10.87
CA LEU A 391 -57.67 -22.93 -10.29
C LEU A 391 -57.08 -22.48 -8.95
N LYS A 392 -56.62 -23.42 -8.13
CA LYS A 392 -55.79 -23.21 -6.94
C LYS A 392 -54.40 -22.74 -7.32
N LYS A 393 -53.89 -22.98 -8.52
CA LYS A 393 -52.62 -22.51 -9.06
C LYS A 393 -52.82 -21.20 -9.79
N THR A 394 -53.98 -20.86 -10.32
CA THR A 394 -54.29 -19.49 -10.77
C THR A 394 -54.60 -18.62 -9.57
N GLN A 395 -55.25 -19.16 -8.54
CA GLN A 395 -55.41 -18.52 -7.25
C GLN A 395 -54.05 -18.42 -6.54
N LYS A 396 -53.25 -19.49 -6.53
CA LYS A 396 -51.89 -19.46 -6.00
C LYS A 396 -50.92 -18.72 -6.90
N GLU A 397 -51.14 -18.58 -8.20
CA GLU A 397 -50.39 -17.72 -9.13
C GLU A 397 -50.86 -16.29 -8.98
N LEU A 398 -52.12 -16.03 -8.63
CA LEU A 398 -52.62 -14.71 -8.28
C LEU A 398 -52.08 -14.32 -6.92
N GLU A 399 -52.09 -15.22 -5.94
CA GLU A 399 -51.46 -15.06 -4.63
C GLU A 399 -49.94 -15.02 -4.77
N GLU A 400 -49.30 -15.78 -5.65
CA GLU A 400 -47.86 -15.77 -5.94
C GLU A 400 -47.50 -14.56 -6.78
N ARG A 401 -48.41 -14.03 -7.61
CA ARG A 401 -48.21 -12.81 -8.41
C ARG A 401 -48.49 -11.58 -7.58
N GLU A 402 -49.44 -11.63 -6.66
CA GLU A 402 -49.68 -10.64 -5.61
C GLU A 402 -48.54 -10.68 -4.62
N LEU A 403 -48.09 -11.86 -4.18
CA LEU A 403 -46.88 -12.06 -3.39
C LEU A 403 -45.64 -11.70 -4.19
N LEU A 404 -45.59 -11.87 -5.51
CA LEU A 404 -44.48 -11.45 -6.37
C LEU A 404 -44.52 -9.94 -6.52
N TYR A 405 -45.67 -9.30 -6.73
CA TYR A 405 -45.77 -7.85 -6.79
C TYR A 405 -45.42 -7.25 -5.44
N ARG A 406 -45.94 -7.81 -4.34
CA ARG A 406 -45.57 -7.47 -2.97
C ARG A 406 -44.08 -7.70 -2.78
N SER A 407 -43.53 -8.87 -3.10
CA SER A 407 -42.09 -9.18 -2.99
C SER A 407 -41.22 -8.31 -3.90
N LEU A 408 -41.70 -7.89 -5.08
CA LEU A 408 -41.01 -6.98 -5.99
C LEU A 408 -41.00 -5.58 -5.39
N THR A 409 -42.12 -5.11 -4.82
CA THR A 409 -42.15 -3.84 -4.11
C THR A 409 -41.40 -3.89 -2.78
N GLU A 410 -41.41 -5.00 -2.07
CA GLU A 410 -40.69 -5.22 -0.80
C GLU A 410 -39.19 -5.45 -1.00
N SER A 411 -38.78 -6.02 -2.14
CA SER A 411 -37.36 -6.18 -2.50
C SER A 411 -36.74 -4.88 -3.02
N VAL A 412 -37.56 -3.88 -3.35
CA VAL A 412 -37.08 -2.52 -3.57
C VAL A 412 -36.69 -1.95 -2.22
N ALA A 413 -35.39 -1.67 -2.07
CA ALA A 413 -34.83 -1.08 -0.86
C ALA A 413 -35.36 0.33 -0.57
N ASP A 414 -35.94 0.99 -1.58
CA ASP A 414 -36.59 2.29 -1.44
C ASP A 414 -38.05 2.11 -0.97
N GLY A 415 -38.54 3.04 -0.15
CA GLY A 415 -39.94 3.12 0.22
C GLY A 415 -40.82 3.41 -1.00
N VAL A 416 -41.73 2.51 -1.35
CA VAL A 416 -42.67 2.69 -2.45
C VAL A 416 -43.98 3.20 -1.88
N VAL A 417 -44.53 4.27 -2.44
CA VAL A 417 -45.83 4.81 -2.05
C VAL A 417 -46.70 5.11 -3.27
N LEU A 418 -47.97 4.75 -3.19
CA LEU A 418 -48.99 5.09 -4.17
C LEU A 418 -49.97 6.09 -3.57
N VAL A 419 -50.12 7.25 -4.19
CA VAL A 419 -50.98 8.34 -3.72
C VAL A 419 -52.02 8.69 -4.78
N GLN A 420 -53.28 8.85 -4.38
CA GLN A 420 -54.35 9.36 -5.24
C GLN A 420 -55.18 10.37 -4.44
N ASP A 421 -55.47 11.52 -5.04
CA ASP A 421 -56.24 12.61 -4.39
C ASP A 421 -55.62 13.05 -3.03
N GLY A 422 -54.29 12.99 -2.90
CA GLY A 422 -53.55 13.34 -1.68
C GLY A 422 -53.51 12.25 -0.59
N ILE A 423 -54.19 11.12 -0.81
CA ILE A 423 -54.33 10.02 0.14
C ILE A 423 -53.43 8.85 -0.27
N ILE A 424 -52.75 8.25 0.72
CA ILE A 424 -51.92 7.07 0.52
C ILE A 424 -52.82 5.84 0.34
N LEU A 425 -52.66 5.15 -0.79
CA LEU A 425 -53.40 3.93 -1.12
C LEU A 425 -52.60 2.65 -0.90
N PHE A 426 -51.27 2.73 -0.95
CA PHE A 426 -50.37 1.59 -0.77
C PHE A 426 -48.98 2.06 -0.37
N VAL A 427 -48.33 1.31 0.52
CA VAL A 427 -46.92 1.42 0.89
C VAL A 427 -46.28 0.02 0.99
N ASN A 428 -44.97 -0.08 0.78
CA ASN A 428 -44.18 -1.29 1.10
C ASN A 428 -43.58 -1.21 2.52
N ASN A 429 -43.00 -2.30 3.04
CA ASN A 429 -42.38 -2.28 4.37
C ASN A 429 -41.15 -1.37 4.45
N ALA A 430 -40.37 -1.24 3.37
CA ALA A 430 -39.25 -0.29 3.37
C ALA A 430 -39.70 1.16 3.65
N PHE A 431 -40.91 1.54 3.22
CA PHE A 431 -41.52 2.82 3.58
C PHE A 431 -41.94 2.84 5.06
N VAL A 432 -42.56 1.76 5.55
CA VAL A 432 -43.00 1.65 6.96
C VAL A 432 -41.81 1.75 7.91
N ASP A 433 -40.74 1.02 7.64
CA ASP A 433 -39.49 1.03 8.40
C ASP A 433 -38.80 2.40 8.34
N MET A 434 -38.76 3.02 7.15
CA MET A 434 -38.15 4.34 6.96
C MET A 434 -38.83 5.43 7.80
N PHE A 435 -40.16 5.35 7.96
CA PHE A 435 -40.95 6.36 8.67
C PHE A 435 -41.36 5.94 10.10
N ASP A 436 -40.77 4.87 10.63
CA ASP A 436 -41.03 4.33 11.98
C ASP A 436 -42.52 3.97 12.25
N PHE A 437 -43.24 3.49 11.23
CA PHE A 437 -44.58 2.92 11.40
C PHE A 437 -44.52 1.43 11.77
N LEU A 438 -45.59 0.90 12.38
CA LEU A 438 -45.62 -0.51 12.79
C LEU A 438 -46.21 -1.44 11.72
N ASP A 439 -47.14 -0.92 10.91
CA ASP A 439 -47.84 -1.69 9.89
C ASP A 439 -48.23 -0.77 8.70
N PRO A 440 -48.13 -1.24 7.45
CA PRO A 440 -48.70 -0.56 6.28
C PRO A 440 -50.13 -0.04 6.47
N GLU A 441 -50.99 -0.77 7.18
CA GLU A 441 -52.39 -0.40 7.43
C GLU A 441 -52.55 0.87 8.26
N GLU A 442 -51.56 1.24 9.08
CA GLU A 442 -51.59 2.52 9.79
C GLU A 442 -51.52 3.69 8.81
N VAL A 443 -50.72 3.55 7.75
CA VAL A 443 -50.37 4.62 6.81
C VAL A 443 -51.39 4.73 5.67
N VAL A 444 -51.99 3.62 5.25
CA VAL A 444 -53.00 3.61 4.20
C VAL A 444 -54.22 4.42 4.66
N GLY A 445 -54.62 5.40 3.84
CA GLY A 445 -55.69 6.35 4.17
C GLY A 445 -55.21 7.66 4.81
N MET A 446 -53.94 7.78 5.20
CA MET A 446 -53.37 9.05 5.65
C MET A 446 -53.18 10.03 4.48
N GLU A 447 -53.24 11.32 4.77
CA GLU A 447 -52.79 12.34 3.83
C GLU A 447 -51.26 12.37 3.78
N VAL A 448 -50.69 12.24 2.57
CA VAL A 448 -49.24 12.16 2.38
C VAL A 448 -48.49 13.38 2.94
N VAL A 449 -49.14 14.55 3.00
CA VAL A 449 -48.53 15.79 3.47
C VAL A 449 -48.18 15.79 4.98
N GLN A 450 -48.77 14.88 5.76
CA GLN A 450 -48.52 14.77 7.20
C GLN A 450 -47.13 14.25 7.54
N LEU A 451 -46.48 13.57 6.59
CA LEU A 451 -45.15 12.96 6.75
C LEU A 451 -43.99 13.96 6.55
N PHE A 452 -44.29 15.20 6.14
CA PHE A 452 -43.29 16.22 5.84
C PHE A 452 -43.20 17.28 6.93
N ASP A 453 -41.97 17.77 7.14
CA ASP A 453 -41.71 18.90 8.03
C ASP A 453 -42.44 20.17 7.53
N SER A 454 -42.83 21.03 8.47
CA SER A 454 -43.53 22.29 8.20
C SER A 454 -42.88 23.17 7.13
N GLU A 455 -41.55 23.19 7.05
CA GLU A 455 -40.78 23.96 6.05
C GLU A 455 -40.94 23.39 4.62
N PHE A 456 -41.16 22.08 4.50
CA PHE A 456 -41.18 21.36 3.21
C PHE A 456 -42.58 20.93 2.75
N ARG A 457 -43.63 21.11 3.57
CA ARG A 457 -45.01 20.68 3.25
C ARG A 457 -45.57 21.25 1.94
N GLU A 458 -45.37 22.53 1.69
CA GLU A 458 -45.90 23.19 0.48
C GLU A 458 -45.21 22.70 -0.80
N LEU A 459 -43.94 22.33 -0.67
CA LEU A 459 -43.10 21.79 -1.71
C LEU A 459 -43.53 20.38 -2.10
N PHE A 460 -43.70 19.50 -1.11
CA PHE A 460 -44.15 18.13 -1.35
C PHE A 460 -45.62 18.05 -1.76
N ARG A 461 -46.46 19.03 -1.39
CA ARG A 461 -47.83 19.13 -1.94
C ARG A 461 -47.80 19.24 -3.46
N LYS A 462 -46.84 19.96 -4.04
CA LYS A 462 -46.64 20.04 -5.49
C LYS A 462 -46.08 18.74 -6.07
N VAL A 463 -45.17 18.06 -5.35
CA VAL A 463 -44.63 16.74 -5.75
C VAL A 463 -45.75 15.70 -5.84
N PHE A 464 -46.76 15.76 -4.98
CA PHE A 464 -47.91 14.85 -5.01
C PHE A 464 -49.15 15.42 -5.72
N ASP A 465 -49.00 16.48 -6.53
CA ASP A 465 -50.05 16.99 -7.41
C ASP A 465 -49.90 16.42 -8.85
N PRO A 466 -50.89 15.69 -9.38
CA PRO A 466 -50.82 15.12 -10.73
C PRO A 466 -50.86 16.17 -11.86
N GLN A 467 -51.23 17.41 -11.57
CA GLN A 467 -51.32 18.50 -12.55
C GLN A 467 -50.01 19.28 -12.72
N GLU A 468 -49.10 19.20 -11.74
CA GLU A 468 -47.78 19.84 -11.78
C GLU A 468 -46.88 19.12 -12.79
N ARG A 469 -46.15 19.88 -13.63
CA ARG A 469 -45.23 19.30 -14.61
C ARG A 469 -43.89 18.94 -13.96
N ASP A 470 -43.28 17.83 -14.37
CA ASP A 470 -41.99 17.38 -13.81
C ASP A 470 -40.85 18.40 -14.01
N ALA A 471 -40.94 19.27 -15.03
CA ALA A 471 -40.01 20.36 -15.24
C ALA A 471 -40.16 21.52 -14.23
N ASP A 472 -41.36 21.73 -13.68
CA ASP A 472 -41.68 22.80 -12.72
C ASP A 472 -41.31 22.39 -11.27
N ILE A 473 -41.08 21.09 -11.04
CA ILE A 473 -40.52 20.51 -9.80
C ILE A 473 -38.97 20.52 -9.85
N GLY A 474 -38.40 21.14 -10.89
CA GLY A 474 -36.97 21.20 -11.19
C GLY A 474 -36.06 21.33 -9.96
N ASN A 475 -35.17 20.35 -9.81
CA ASN A 475 -34.14 20.17 -8.79
C ASN A 475 -34.60 19.78 -7.36
N LEU A 476 -35.88 19.51 -7.13
CA LEU A 476 -36.37 19.00 -5.84
C LEU A 476 -36.25 17.48 -5.74
N LEU A 477 -35.01 17.02 -5.70
CA LEU A 477 -34.71 15.60 -5.58
C LEU A 477 -34.62 15.11 -4.13
N TRP A 478 -34.69 16.00 -3.14
CA TRP A 478 -34.59 15.61 -1.74
C TRP A 478 -35.20 16.67 -0.82
N GLY A 479 -35.85 16.20 0.24
CA GLY A 479 -36.48 17.06 1.23
C GLY A 479 -36.59 16.36 2.58
N MET A 480 -36.90 17.16 3.60
CA MET A 480 -36.86 16.73 4.99
C MET A 480 -38.23 16.20 5.44
N CYS A 481 -38.24 14.96 5.91
CA CYS A 481 -39.42 14.28 6.43
C CYS A 481 -39.29 14.05 7.93
N VAL A 482 -40.43 13.81 8.59
CA VAL A 482 -40.50 13.51 10.01
C VAL A 482 -41.13 12.14 10.18
N THR A 483 -40.45 11.23 10.89
CA THR A 483 -40.96 9.89 11.21
C THR A 483 -42.01 9.94 12.31
N LYS A 484 -42.73 8.84 12.54
CA LYS A 484 -43.75 8.73 13.60
C LYS A 484 -43.20 9.04 14.99
N GLU A 485 -41.94 8.70 15.26
CA GLU A 485 -41.26 8.97 16.53
C GLU A 485 -40.69 10.40 16.64
N GLY A 486 -40.87 11.22 15.60
CA GLY A 486 -40.38 12.60 15.56
C GLY A 486 -38.92 12.75 15.11
N LYS A 487 -38.31 11.68 14.56
CA LYS A 487 -36.97 11.74 13.99
C LYS A 487 -37.02 12.42 12.62
N THR A 488 -36.01 13.23 12.33
CA THR A 488 -35.89 13.93 11.05
C THR A 488 -34.99 13.16 10.10
N ILE A 489 -35.49 12.87 8.89
CA ILE A 489 -34.77 12.14 7.84
C ILE A 489 -34.78 12.91 6.52
N TRP A 490 -33.74 12.74 5.70
CA TRP A 490 -33.66 13.27 4.35
C TRP A 490 -34.09 12.23 3.33
N VAL A 491 -35.13 12.53 2.57
CA VAL A 491 -35.73 11.59 1.63
C VAL A 491 -35.60 12.13 0.20
N SER A 492 -35.07 11.31 -0.69
CA SER A 492 -35.10 11.54 -2.13
C SER A 492 -36.33 10.89 -2.75
N THR A 493 -37.13 11.65 -3.50
CA THR A 493 -38.37 11.16 -4.09
C THR A 493 -38.36 11.23 -5.60
N ASN A 494 -38.55 10.08 -6.26
CA ASN A 494 -38.84 10.00 -7.68
C ASN A 494 -40.31 9.64 -7.87
N ARG A 495 -41.02 10.40 -8.70
CA ARG A 495 -42.45 10.19 -8.93
C ARG A 495 -42.74 9.83 -10.38
N SER A 496 -43.86 9.16 -10.60
CA SER A 496 -44.43 8.92 -11.91
C SER A 496 -45.95 9.01 -11.82
N VAL A 497 -46.56 9.74 -12.75
CA VAL A 497 -48.02 9.83 -12.85
C VAL A 497 -48.54 8.62 -13.62
N ILE A 498 -49.35 7.80 -12.98
CA ILE A 498 -50.00 6.63 -13.56
C ILE A 498 -51.52 6.83 -13.61
N ARG A 499 -52.22 6.00 -14.41
CA ARG A 499 -53.69 5.96 -14.42
C ARG A 499 -54.18 4.77 -13.61
N LEU A 500 -54.80 5.03 -12.46
CA LEU A 500 -55.45 4.03 -11.64
C LEU A 500 -56.97 4.23 -11.71
N LYS A 501 -57.72 3.22 -12.18
CA LYS A 501 -59.19 3.27 -12.34
C LYS A 501 -59.66 4.52 -13.12
N SER A 502 -58.94 4.87 -14.19
CA SER A 502 -59.21 6.04 -15.06
C SER A 502 -59.01 7.42 -14.41
N LYS A 503 -58.50 7.49 -13.17
CA LYS A 503 -58.06 8.72 -12.50
C LYS A 503 -56.53 8.78 -12.44
N PRO A 504 -55.93 9.97 -12.44
CA PRO A 504 -54.49 10.10 -12.20
C PRO A 504 -54.16 9.66 -10.77
N ALA A 505 -53.03 8.99 -10.61
CA ALA A 505 -52.43 8.63 -9.34
C ALA A 505 -50.91 8.79 -9.46
N ILE A 506 -50.23 8.96 -8.33
CA ILE A 506 -48.79 9.15 -8.29
C ILE A 506 -48.17 7.94 -7.61
N LEU A 507 -47.35 7.22 -8.36
CA LEU A 507 -46.44 6.22 -7.82
C LEU A 507 -45.11 6.91 -7.55
N ALA A 508 -44.66 6.90 -6.30
CA ALA A 508 -43.39 7.50 -5.91
C ALA A 508 -42.50 6.48 -5.19
N THR A 509 -41.20 6.55 -5.47
CA THR A 509 -40.15 5.84 -4.72
C THR A 509 -39.40 6.85 -3.87
N MET A 510 -39.23 6.54 -2.60
CA MET A 510 -38.60 7.35 -1.57
C MET A 510 -37.37 6.63 -1.06
N ARG A 511 -36.20 7.26 -1.15
CA ARG A 511 -34.95 6.72 -0.61
C ARG A 511 -34.50 7.56 0.57
N ASP A 512 -34.25 6.95 1.72
CA ASP A 512 -33.52 7.61 2.80
C ASP A 512 -32.08 7.84 2.34
N ILE A 513 -31.75 9.11 2.14
CA ILE A 513 -30.42 9.55 1.76
C ILE A 513 -29.76 10.31 2.91
N THR A 514 -30.25 10.18 4.15
CA THR A 514 -29.70 10.86 5.32
C THR A 514 -28.21 10.57 5.45
N GLU A 515 -27.79 9.31 5.39
CA GLU A 515 -26.36 8.95 5.42
C GLU A 515 -25.59 9.53 4.23
N GLN A 516 -26.17 9.52 3.02
CA GLN A 516 -25.52 10.07 1.83
C GLN A 516 -25.36 11.59 1.89
N VAL A 517 -26.38 12.31 2.35
CA VAL A 517 -26.35 13.77 2.55
C VAL A 517 -25.38 14.14 3.67
N LEU A 518 -25.35 13.36 4.76
CA LEU A 518 -24.38 13.54 5.84
C LEU A 518 -22.96 13.23 5.38
N TRP A 519 -22.76 12.18 4.58
CA TRP A 519 -21.49 11.81 3.97
C TRP A 519 -21.02 12.84 2.96
N GLU A 520 -21.92 13.38 2.12
CA GLU A 520 -21.57 14.43 1.16
C GLU A 520 -21.22 15.73 1.88
N LYS A 521 -21.96 16.10 2.94
CA LYS A 521 -21.58 17.22 3.82
C LYS A 521 -20.22 16.98 4.48
N SER A 522 -19.98 15.79 5.04
CA SER A 522 -18.70 15.48 5.67
C SER A 522 -17.55 15.44 4.67
N MET A 523 -17.78 14.91 3.46
CA MET A 523 -16.80 14.93 2.37
C MET A 523 -16.54 16.34 1.84
N GLN A 524 -17.54 17.21 1.77
CA GLN A 524 -17.36 18.60 1.40
C GLN A 524 -16.58 19.37 2.48
N GLU A 525 -16.90 19.16 3.75
CA GLU A 525 -16.15 19.68 4.88
C GLU A 525 -14.71 19.17 4.90
N GLU A 526 -14.49 17.87 4.65
CA GLU A 526 -13.18 17.25 4.54
C GLU A 526 -12.43 17.74 3.29
N ALA A 527 -13.08 17.88 2.14
CA ALA A 527 -12.46 18.40 0.92
C ALA A 527 -12.12 19.89 1.05
N GLU A 528 -12.94 20.67 1.75
CA GLU A 528 -12.62 22.05 2.11
C GLU A 528 -11.49 22.12 3.13
N TYR A 529 -11.49 21.26 4.14
CA TYR A 529 -10.43 21.12 5.12
C TYR A 529 -9.11 20.73 4.44
N LEU A 530 -9.12 19.68 3.62
CA LEU A 530 -8.00 19.22 2.80
C LEU A 530 -7.59 20.27 1.78
N ARG A 531 -8.50 21.03 1.17
CA ARG A 531 -8.12 22.17 0.30
C ARG A 531 -7.47 23.28 1.09
N LYS A 532 -8.00 23.65 2.26
CA LYS A 532 -7.41 24.64 3.16
C LYS A 532 -6.04 24.17 3.66
N GLU A 533 -5.88 22.89 3.95
CA GLU A 533 -4.62 22.23 4.34
C GLU A 533 -3.64 22.14 3.17
N ASN A 534 -4.09 21.75 1.97
CA ASN A 534 -3.26 21.71 0.76
C ASN A 534 -2.83 23.11 0.34
N ILE A 535 -3.68 24.13 0.52
CA ILE A 535 -3.33 25.55 0.35
C ILE A 535 -2.33 25.99 1.43
N LYS A 536 -2.48 25.58 2.69
CA LYS A 536 -1.51 25.82 3.78
C LYS A 536 -0.15 25.17 3.48
N LEU A 537 -0.14 23.90 3.07
CA LEU A 537 1.06 23.13 2.71
C LEU A 537 1.73 23.68 1.45
N ARG A 538 0.97 23.99 0.40
CA ARG A 538 1.50 24.62 -0.84
C ARG A 538 1.95 26.06 -0.61
N SER A 539 1.30 26.79 0.30
CA SER A 539 1.74 28.11 0.77
C SER A 539 3.09 28.02 1.48
N CYS A 540 3.29 27.02 2.34
CA CYS A 540 4.59 26.74 2.97
C CYS A 540 5.68 26.37 1.95
N ILE A 541 5.33 25.75 0.81
CA ILE A 541 6.28 25.34 -0.24
C ILE A 541 6.62 26.48 -1.23
N LYS A 542 5.89 27.60 -1.25
CA LYS A 542 6.10 28.70 -2.23
C LYS A 542 7.40 29.49 -2.02
N GLU A 543 7.99 29.47 -0.83
CA GLU A 543 9.34 29.99 -0.59
C GLU A 543 10.32 28.81 -0.64
N ARG A 544 11.00 28.58 -1.78
CA ARG A 544 11.91 27.41 -2.02
C ARG A 544 13.01 27.17 -0.96
N TYR A 545 13.15 28.02 0.04
CA TYR A 545 14.17 28.00 1.09
C TYR A 545 13.62 28.08 2.52
N LYS A 546 12.29 28.06 2.69
CA LYS A 546 11.62 28.15 3.99
C LYS A 546 10.61 27.01 4.14
N PHE A 547 10.74 26.24 5.20
CA PHE A 547 9.82 25.14 5.55
C PHE A 547 9.21 25.46 6.92
N GLY A 548 8.00 26.03 6.93
CA GLY A 548 7.41 26.60 8.15
C GLY A 548 8.26 27.73 8.72
N ASN A 549 8.76 27.56 9.96
CA ASN A 549 9.70 28.49 10.60
C ASN A 549 11.18 28.09 10.41
N ILE A 550 11.47 27.03 9.66
CA ILE A 550 12.82 26.51 9.43
C ILE A 550 13.36 27.07 8.11
N ILE A 551 14.63 27.45 8.11
CA ILE A 551 15.29 28.12 6.98
C ILE A 551 16.46 27.28 6.51
N GLY A 552 16.44 26.94 5.22
CA GLY A 552 17.49 26.19 4.56
C GLY A 552 17.03 25.67 3.22
N LYS A 553 17.96 25.69 2.25
CA LYS A 553 17.80 25.15 0.90
C LYS A 553 18.73 23.96 0.61
N SER A 554 19.75 23.76 1.45
CA SER A 554 20.77 22.75 1.27
C SER A 554 20.17 21.34 1.20
N LEU A 555 20.84 20.43 0.47
CA LEU A 555 20.39 19.04 0.33
C LEU A 555 20.23 18.31 1.69
N PRO A 556 21.14 18.47 2.68
CA PRO A 556 20.93 17.91 4.02
C PRO A 556 19.64 18.40 4.68
N MET A 557 19.27 19.68 4.52
CA MET A 557 18.02 20.21 5.06
C MET A 557 16.79 19.70 4.32
N GLN A 558 16.87 19.49 3.00
CA GLN A 558 15.76 18.87 2.25
C GLN A 558 15.44 17.46 2.77
N ASN A 559 16.46 16.66 3.07
CA ASN A 559 16.28 15.35 3.69
C ASN A 559 15.61 15.45 5.08
N VAL A 560 15.99 16.45 5.87
CA VAL A 560 15.34 16.72 7.17
C VAL A 560 13.86 17.06 6.98
N TYR A 561 13.51 17.89 5.99
CA TYR A 561 12.10 18.23 5.70
C TYR A 561 11.27 17.01 5.32
N GLU A 562 11.81 16.11 4.49
CA GLU A 562 11.14 14.85 4.16
C GLU A 562 10.90 13.97 5.40
N LEU A 563 11.88 13.88 6.30
CA LEU A 563 11.75 13.14 7.55
C LEU A 563 10.73 13.78 8.49
N ILE A 564 10.67 15.12 8.56
CA ILE A 564 9.65 15.84 9.33
C ILE A 564 8.25 15.50 8.81
N LEU A 565 8.04 15.49 7.48
CA LEU A 565 6.73 15.16 6.90
C LEU A 565 6.33 13.70 7.20
N LYS A 566 7.26 12.76 7.05
CA LYS A 566 7.02 11.34 7.37
C LYS A 566 6.72 11.14 8.86
N ALA A 567 7.44 11.86 9.72
CA ALA A 567 7.20 11.82 11.16
C ALA A 567 5.84 12.45 11.50
N ALA A 568 5.48 13.59 10.93
CA ALA A 568 4.24 14.29 11.22
C ALA A 568 2.99 13.44 10.88
N GLY A 569 3.03 12.69 9.78
CA GLY A 569 1.96 11.77 9.36
C GLY A 569 1.88 10.45 10.16
N SER A 570 2.74 10.24 11.15
CA SER A 570 2.74 9.06 12.02
C SER A 570 2.53 9.46 13.49
N ASP A 571 1.84 8.62 14.28
CA ASP A 571 1.76 8.76 15.74
C ASP A 571 3.00 8.22 16.48
N ALA A 572 4.01 7.71 15.75
CA ALA A 572 5.23 7.19 16.35
C ALA A 572 6.05 8.28 17.09
N ASN A 573 6.78 7.83 18.11
CA ASN A 573 7.72 8.65 18.86
C ASN A 573 8.91 9.05 17.96
N VAL A 574 9.35 10.29 18.12
CA VAL A 574 10.42 10.86 17.29
C VAL A 574 11.59 11.23 18.19
N ILE A 575 12.82 10.95 17.75
CA ILE A 575 14.03 11.47 18.39
C ILE A 575 14.78 12.37 17.43
N ILE A 576 15.14 13.58 17.89
CA ILE A 576 15.88 14.57 17.14
C ILE A 576 17.31 14.61 17.68
N LEU A 577 18.24 14.15 16.86
CA LEU A 577 19.66 14.09 17.18
C LEU A 577 20.39 15.26 16.55
N GLY A 578 21.22 15.97 17.30
CA GLY A 578 22.08 17.00 16.70
C GLY A 578 22.70 17.93 17.72
N GLU A 579 23.75 18.63 17.30
CA GLU A 579 24.50 19.55 18.15
C GLU A 579 23.62 20.66 18.78
N SER A 580 24.13 21.28 19.83
CA SER A 580 23.44 22.43 20.42
C SER A 580 23.37 23.60 19.43
N GLY A 581 22.25 24.31 19.43
CA GLY A 581 22.05 25.49 18.58
C GLY A 581 21.70 25.20 17.11
N THR A 582 21.39 23.96 16.72
CA THR A 582 20.95 23.62 15.34
C THR A 582 19.47 23.89 15.06
N GLY A 583 18.63 24.04 16.09
CA GLY A 583 17.19 24.30 15.96
C GLY A 583 16.28 23.09 16.23
N LYS A 584 16.68 22.16 17.10
CA LYS A 584 15.89 20.96 17.48
C LYS A 584 14.45 21.26 17.88
N GLU A 585 14.22 22.31 18.66
CA GLU A 585 12.87 22.74 19.07
C GLU A 585 12.00 23.19 17.88
N LEU A 586 12.59 23.88 16.88
CA LEU A 586 11.85 24.28 15.68
C LEU A 586 11.41 23.07 14.86
N VAL A 587 12.25 22.03 14.79
CA VAL A 587 11.89 20.76 14.16
C VAL A 587 10.76 20.07 14.92
N ALA A 588 10.82 20.01 16.25
CA ALA A 588 9.77 19.41 17.07
C ALA A 588 8.42 20.13 16.90
N ARG A 589 8.45 21.47 16.90
CA ARG A 589 7.26 22.29 16.62
C ARG A 589 6.72 22.04 15.23
N ALA A 590 7.57 21.97 14.21
CA ALA A 590 7.14 21.68 12.84
C ALA A 590 6.48 20.30 12.73
N ILE A 591 7.00 19.27 13.40
CA ILE A 591 6.38 17.93 13.44
C ILE A 591 4.99 18.01 14.07
N HIS A 592 4.84 18.73 15.18
CA HIS A 592 3.56 18.89 15.86
C HIS A 592 2.54 19.66 15.01
N GLU A 593 2.92 20.83 14.48
CA GLU A 593 2.08 21.71 13.65
C GLU A 593 1.59 21.04 12.36
N MET A 594 2.33 20.05 11.86
CA MET A 594 1.99 19.30 10.65
C MET A 594 1.34 17.93 10.95
N SER A 595 1.11 17.61 12.23
CA SER A 595 0.48 16.35 12.64
C SER A 595 -1.03 16.51 12.83
N PRO A 596 -1.80 15.40 12.91
CA PRO A 596 -3.22 15.45 13.27
C PRO A 596 -3.51 16.08 14.65
N ARG A 597 -2.46 16.28 15.48
CA ARG A 597 -2.55 16.87 16.81
C ARG A 597 -2.21 18.38 16.83
N ALA A 598 -2.13 19.04 15.68
CA ALA A 598 -1.72 20.45 15.57
C ALA A 598 -2.59 21.42 16.40
N ASP A 599 -3.87 21.13 16.58
CA ASP A 599 -4.80 21.95 17.39
C ASP A 599 -4.78 21.60 18.89
N LYS A 600 -3.90 20.67 19.31
CA LYS A 600 -3.78 20.21 20.71
C LYS A 600 -2.56 20.82 21.37
N ALA A 601 -2.41 20.61 22.68
CA ALA A 601 -1.31 21.19 23.44
C ALA A 601 0.06 20.67 22.96
N PHE A 602 0.98 21.60 22.70
CA PHE A 602 2.41 21.33 22.57
C PHE A 602 3.10 21.73 23.88
N VAL A 603 3.61 20.76 24.62
CA VAL A 603 4.23 20.97 25.94
C VAL A 603 5.75 20.79 25.81
N PRO A 604 6.52 21.88 25.69
CA PRO A 604 7.98 21.81 25.68
C PRO A 604 8.55 21.70 27.10
N VAL A 605 9.42 20.73 27.31
CA VAL A 605 10.11 20.48 28.57
C VAL A 605 11.60 20.36 28.30
N ASN A 606 12.40 21.17 28.99
CA ASN A 606 13.85 21.01 29.00
C ASN A 606 14.23 20.16 30.23
N CYS A 607 14.68 18.93 30.00
CA CYS A 607 15.00 17.99 31.05
C CYS A 607 16.23 18.42 31.87
N GLY A 608 17.20 19.10 31.25
CA GLY A 608 18.40 19.61 31.93
C GLY A 608 18.15 20.82 32.84
N ALA A 609 17.03 21.52 32.66
CA ALA A 609 16.66 22.68 33.46
C ALA A 609 15.93 22.32 34.78
N ILE A 610 15.49 21.08 34.94
CA ILE A 610 14.69 20.65 36.10
C ILE A 610 15.62 19.99 37.14
N PRO A 611 15.60 20.46 38.40
CA PRO A 611 16.35 19.80 39.48
C PRO A 611 15.94 18.34 39.63
N GLU A 612 16.90 17.42 39.78
CA GLU A 612 16.67 15.96 39.79
C GLU A 612 15.59 15.53 40.82
N ASN A 613 15.58 16.16 41.99
CA ASN A 613 14.61 15.93 43.06
C ASN A 613 13.17 16.38 42.73
N LEU A 614 12.99 17.24 41.73
CA LEU A 614 11.70 17.76 41.29
C LEU A 614 11.23 17.17 39.96
N VAL A 615 12.12 16.54 39.18
CA VAL A 615 11.79 15.94 37.87
C VAL A 615 10.55 15.06 37.96
N GLU A 616 10.48 14.16 38.93
CA GLU A 616 9.34 13.26 39.07
C GLU A 616 8.03 14.02 39.34
N SER A 617 8.07 15.02 40.21
CA SER A 617 6.91 15.84 40.54
C SER A 617 6.42 16.69 39.36
N GLU A 618 7.33 17.22 38.56
CA GLU A 618 6.98 18.03 37.38
C GLU A 618 6.40 17.17 36.24
N PHE A 619 6.94 15.97 36.00
CA PHE A 619 6.45 15.08 34.94
C PHE A 619 5.09 14.45 35.28
N PHE A 620 4.96 13.89 36.48
CA PHE A 620 3.81 13.07 36.88
C PHE A 620 2.79 13.82 37.74
N GLY A 621 3.15 15.00 38.29
CA GLY A 621 2.33 15.72 39.26
C GLY A 621 2.47 15.13 40.67
N HIS A 622 1.85 15.79 41.65
CA HIS A 622 1.85 15.33 43.04
C HIS A 622 0.55 15.67 43.78
N ARG A 623 0.26 14.90 44.82
CA ARG A 623 -0.77 15.22 45.81
C ARG A 623 -0.21 16.01 46.98
N ARG A 624 -1.05 16.81 47.62
CA ARG A 624 -0.73 17.52 48.85
C ARG A 624 -0.22 16.53 49.91
N GLY A 625 0.94 16.83 50.48
CA GLY A 625 1.59 15.99 51.48
C GLY A 625 2.53 14.90 50.93
N ALA A 626 2.76 14.84 49.61
CA ALA A 626 3.66 13.85 49.02
C ALA A 626 5.14 14.02 49.41
N PHE A 627 5.59 15.23 49.72
CA PHE A 627 6.94 15.56 50.20
C PHE A 627 6.95 16.89 50.96
N THR A 628 8.06 17.22 51.64
CA THR A 628 8.22 18.49 52.37
C THR A 628 8.16 19.69 51.41
N GLY A 629 7.05 20.44 51.44
CA GLY A 629 6.78 21.58 50.55
C GLY A 629 5.58 21.38 49.59
N ALA A 630 5.00 20.17 49.52
CA ALA A 630 3.82 19.87 48.71
C ALA A 630 2.52 20.37 49.38
N HIS A 631 2.31 21.69 49.41
CA HIS A 631 1.17 22.31 50.10
C HIS A 631 -0.15 22.25 49.32
N ILE A 632 -0.09 22.01 48.01
CA ILE A 632 -1.24 21.99 47.08
C ILE A 632 -1.02 20.85 46.08
N ASP A 633 -2.10 20.26 45.58
CA ASP A 633 -2.03 19.32 44.45
C ASP A 633 -1.52 20.04 43.19
N LYS A 634 -0.60 19.41 42.45
CA LYS A 634 -0.06 19.95 41.19
C LYS A 634 -0.18 18.93 40.07
N THR A 635 -0.70 19.37 38.92
CA THR A 635 -0.76 18.57 37.69
C THR A 635 0.58 18.56 36.96
N GLY A 636 1.03 17.39 36.49
CA GLY A 636 2.30 17.24 35.77
C GLY A 636 2.22 17.48 34.26
N TYR A 637 3.37 17.47 33.59
CA TYR A 637 3.50 17.63 32.14
C TYR A 637 2.74 16.55 31.35
N LEU A 638 2.71 15.32 31.85
CA LEU A 638 1.96 14.24 31.20
C LEU A 638 0.45 14.52 31.14
N HIS A 639 -0.11 15.16 32.16
CA HIS A 639 -1.52 15.57 32.15
C HIS A 639 -1.75 16.70 31.16
N THR A 640 -0.86 17.68 31.16
CA THR A 640 -0.96 18.86 30.29
C THR A 640 -0.83 18.50 28.81
N ALA A 641 -0.06 17.45 28.51
CA ALA A 641 0.16 16.93 27.16
C ALA A 641 -0.92 15.92 26.70
N ASP A 642 -1.99 15.69 27.47
CA ASP A 642 -3.04 14.74 27.07
C ASP A 642 -3.66 15.12 25.73
N LYS A 643 -3.78 14.13 24.83
CA LYS A 643 -4.16 14.24 23.41
C LYS A 643 -3.22 15.11 22.57
N GLY A 644 -2.17 15.67 23.17
CA GLY A 644 -1.22 16.59 22.55
C GLY A 644 0.13 15.95 22.26
N THR A 645 1.17 16.78 22.29
CA THR A 645 2.57 16.39 22.07
C THR A 645 3.44 16.91 23.21
N LEU A 646 4.21 16.00 23.81
CA LEU A 646 5.22 16.30 24.81
C LEU A 646 6.59 16.34 24.13
N PHE A 647 7.22 17.51 24.14
CA PHE A 647 8.56 17.71 23.62
C PHE A 647 9.58 17.66 24.76
N LEU A 648 10.56 16.76 24.67
CA LEU A 648 11.61 16.57 25.66
C LEU A 648 12.96 17.01 25.09
N ASP A 649 13.39 18.21 25.41
CA ASP A 649 14.75 18.66 25.09
C ASP A 649 15.75 18.12 26.12
N GLU A 650 16.93 17.78 25.65
CA GLU A 650 18.01 17.17 26.45
C GLU A 650 17.55 15.90 27.20
N VAL A 651 16.80 15.01 26.53
CA VAL A 651 16.25 13.77 27.12
C VAL A 651 17.32 12.86 27.77
N GLY A 652 18.58 13.00 27.37
CA GLY A 652 19.71 12.26 27.95
C GLY A 652 20.08 12.68 29.37
N GLU A 653 19.55 13.79 29.88
CA GLU A 653 19.76 14.21 31.28
C GLU A 653 18.78 13.55 32.25
N LEU A 654 17.80 12.77 31.77
CA LEU A 654 16.87 12.06 32.64
C LEU A 654 17.56 10.93 33.39
N GLY A 655 17.44 10.91 34.71
CA GLY A 655 17.92 9.81 35.56
C GLY A 655 17.19 8.48 35.31
N LEU A 656 17.85 7.36 35.62
CA LEU A 656 17.36 6.00 35.34
C LEU A 656 15.97 5.70 35.96
N ASN A 657 15.70 6.20 37.17
CA ASN A 657 14.41 5.99 37.83
C ASN A 657 13.26 6.70 37.09
N THR A 658 13.50 7.91 36.60
CA THR A 658 12.52 8.66 35.80
C THR A 658 12.30 7.97 34.46
N GLN A 659 13.35 7.44 33.82
CA GLN A 659 13.24 6.68 32.57
C GLN A 659 12.29 5.49 32.72
N VAL A 660 12.35 4.74 33.82
CA VAL A 660 11.45 3.59 34.07
C VAL A 660 9.99 4.05 34.19
N LYS A 661 9.72 5.10 34.96
CA LYS A 661 8.35 5.61 35.15
C LYS A 661 7.80 6.19 33.85
N PHE A 662 8.64 6.90 33.09
CA PHE A 662 8.26 7.47 31.81
C PHE A 662 8.04 6.39 30.74
N LEU A 663 8.84 5.32 30.75
CA LEU A 663 8.65 4.15 29.87
C LEU A 663 7.28 3.52 30.09
N ARG A 664 6.86 3.33 31.36
CA ARG A 664 5.53 2.80 31.67
C ARG A 664 4.41 3.70 31.13
N ALA A 665 4.57 5.02 31.27
CA ALA A 665 3.62 5.99 30.72
C ALA A 665 3.59 5.98 29.18
N LEU A 666 4.75 5.77 28.52
CA LEU A 666 4.87 5.64 27.07
C LEU A 666 4.25 4.36 26.50
N GLU A 667 4.25 3.26 27.25
CA GLU A 667 3.74 1.97 26.78
C GLU A 667 2.25 1.80 27.05
N SER A 668 1.81 2.11 28.26
CA SER A 668 0.44 1.87 28.72
C SER A 668 -0.45 3.11 28.65
N GLY A 669 0.13 4.31 28.51
CA GLY A 669 -0.59 5.58 28.68
C GLY A 669 -0.96 5.86 30.14
N GLU A 670 -0.52 5.04 31.09
CA GLU A 670 -0.88 5.12 32.50
C GLU A 670 0.28 5.63 33.37
N TYR A 671 -0.03 6.48 34.34
CA TYR A 671 0.94 6.96 35.34
C TYR A 671 0.27 7.25 36.69
N ILE A 672 1.07 7.33 37.75
CA ILE A 672 0.61 7.61 39.12
C ILE A 672 1.31 8.88 39.59
N PRO A 673 0.58 9.95 39.99
CA PRO A 673 1.18 11.12 40.60
C PRO A 673 1.93 10.79 41.90
N VAL A 674 2.95 11.57 42.24
CA VAL A 674 3.75 11.35 43.45
C VAL A 674 2.86 11.47 44.69
N GLY A 675 2.89 10.43 45.54
CA GLY A 675 2.08 10.35 46.75
C GLY A 675 0.60 10.02 46.52
N ASP A 676 0.19 9.70 45.29
CA ASP A 676 -1.16 9.21 44.97
C ASP A 676 -1.15 7.68 44.85
N THR A 677 -2.32 7.06 44.97
CA THR A 677 -2.54 5.61 44.75
C THR A 677 -3.41 5.35 43.51
N GLN A 678 -4.04 6.39 42.96
CA GLN A 678 -4.89 6.26 41.77
C GLN A 678 -4.10 6.42 40.48
N THR A 679 -4.24 5.45 39.59
CA THR A 679 -3.70 5.50 38.23
C THR A 679 -4.47 6.51 37.38
N ARG A 680 -3.74 7.32 36.62
CA ARG A 680 -4.27 8.27 35.63
C ARG A 680 -3.86 7.86 34.22
N LYS A 681 -4.71 8.17 33.23
CA LYS A 681 -4.44 7.96 31.81
C LYS A 681 -4.12 9.27 31.11
N SER A 682 -3.15 9.25 30.21
CA SER A 682 -2.86 10.33 29.27
C SER A 682 -2.40 9.76 27.93
N ASN A 683 -2.99 10.24 26.84
CA ASN A 683 -2.60 9.88 25.48
C ASN A 683 -1.76 11.01 24.88
N PHE A 684 -0.46 10.97 25.08
CA PHE A 684 0.48 11.98 24.58
C PHE A 684 1.43 11.37 23.54
N ARG A 685 1.80 12.18 22.54
CA ARG A 685 2.86 11.84 21.59
C ARG A 685 4.19 12.37 22.11
N VAL A 686 5.29 11.62 21.99
CA VAL A 686 6.61 12.10 22.41
C VAL A 686 7.48 12.49 21.23
N VAL A 687 8.08 13.68 21.33
CA VAL A 687 9.18 14.13 20.48
C VAL A 687 10.35 14.44 21.41
N ALA A 688 11.41 13.64 21.37
CA ALA A 688 12.59 13.82 22.20
C ALA A 688 13.73 14.45 21.40
N ALA A 689 14.65 15.12 22.07
CA ALA A 689 15.81 15.74 21.45
C ALA A 689 17.06 15.60 22.33
N THR A 690 18.21 15.37 21.70
CA THR A 690 19.50 15.27 22.41
C THR A 690 20.67 15.66 21.51
N ASN A 691 21.74 16.18 22.13
CA ASN A 691 23.02 16.44 21.50
C ASN A 691 24.08 15.37 21.80
N ARG A 692 23.80 14.44 22.71
CA ARG A 692 24.69 13.33 23.06
C ARG A 692 24.42 12.12 22.18
N ASP A 693 25.44 11.30 21.97
CA ASP A 693 25.25 10.02 21.29
C ASP A 693 24.47 9.06 22.21
N PHE A 694 23.19 8.92 21.90
CA PHE A 694 22.27 8.09 22.66
C PHE A 694 22.66 6.62 22.67
N SER A 695 23.32 6.14 21.61
CA SER A 695 23.80 4.75 21.52
C SER A 695 24.96 4.51 22.48
N GLU A 696 25.87 5.49 22.58
CA GLU A 696 26.99 5.43 23.52
C GLU A 696 26.49 5.48 24.97
N MET A 697 25.49 6.32 25.27
CA MET A 697 24.91 6.42 26.61
C MET A 697 24.25 5.11 27.09
N VAL A 698 23.66 4.34 26.17
CA VAL A 698 23.15 3.00 26.45
C VAL A 698 24.29 2.05 26.80
N SER A 699 25.37 2.05 26.01
CA SER A 699 26.54 1.19 26.28
C SER A 699 27.22 1.48 27.64
N LYS A 700 27.13 2.74 28.11
CA LYS A 700 27.65 3.19 29.41
C LYS A 700 26.66 3.01 30.57
N GLY A 701 25.47 2.48 30.33
CA GLY A 701 24.43 2.27 31.35
C GLY A 701 23.78 3.55 31.88
N GLN A 702 23.95 4.68 31.19
CA GLN A 702 23.34 5.97 31.56
C GLN A 702 21.89 6.09 31.04
N VAL A 703 21.59 5.39 29.95
CA VAL A 703 20.25 5.26 29.38
C VAL A 703 19.90 3.78 29.29
N ARG A 704 18.68 3.43 29.67
CA ARG A 704 18.23 2.04 29.54
C ARG A 704 17.94 1.68 28.09
N GLU A 705 18.27 0.45 27.72
CA GLU A 705 18.07 -0.08 26.37
C GLU A 705 16.59 -0.13 25.95
N ASP A 706 15.70 -0.54 26.88
CA ASP A 706 14.25 -0.57 26.68
C ASP A 706 13.66 0.82 26.40
N PHE A 707 14.10 1.82 27.16
CA PHE A 707 13.75 3.23 26.99
C PHE A 707 14.23 3.79 25.64
N TYR A 708 15.46 3.46 25.24
CA TYR A 708 16.05 3.88 23.98
C TYR A 708 15.20 3.45 22.77
N TYR A 709 14.87 2.15 22.68
CA TYR A 709 14.11 1.64 21.53
C TYR A 709 12.68 2.19 21.46
N ARG A 710 12.07 2.53 22.61
CA ARG A 710 10.71 3.08 22.65
C ARG A 710 10.63 4.56 22.28
N ILE A 711 11.68 5.33 22.59
CA ILE A 711 11.76 6.76 22.22
C ILE A 711 12.31 6.94 20.80
N SER A 712 13.30 6.15 20.40
CA SER A 712 14.02 6.28 19.13
C SER A 712 13.36 5.53 17.97
N VAL A 713 12.04 5.67 17.79
CA VAL A 713 11.32 4.97 16.70
C VAL A 713 11.61 5.63 15.34
N ILE A 714 11.51 6.96 15.27
CA ILE A 714 11.88 7.74 14.08
C ILE A 714 13.05 8.67 14.43
N PRO A 715 14.29 8.35 14.02
CA PRO A 715 15.44 9.23 14.24
C PRO A 715 15.53 10.30 13.15
N ILE A 716 15.63 11.56 13.56
CA ILE A 716 15.87 12.72 12.70
C ILE A 716 17.21 13.35 13.11
N VAL A 717 18.21 13.27 12.23
CA VAL A 717 19.53 13.85 12.48
C VAL A 717 19.59 15.26 11.88
N LEU A 718 19.82 16.25 12.73
CA LEU A 718 20.02 17.63 12.33
C LEU A 718 21.50 17.90 12.03
N PRO A 719 21.83 18.31 10.78
CA PRO A 719 23.19 18.60 10.41
C PRO A 719 23.68 19.91 11.07
N PRO A 720 24.94 19.96 11.54
CA PRO A 720 25.54 21.19 12.03
C PRO A 720 25.69 22.22 10.91
N LEU A 721 25.77 23.50 11.27
CA LEU A 721 25.79 24.63 10.33
C LEU A 721 26.95 24.54 9.33
N ARG A 722 28.09 24.00 9.75
CA ARG A 722 29.27 23.75 8.90
C ARG A 722 29.05 22.74 7.78
N GLU A 723 28.06 21.86 7.89
CA GLU A 723 27.67 20.89 6.85
C GLU A 723 26.60 21.44 5.90
N LYS A 724 25.95 22.56 6.29
CA LYS A 724 24.91 23.25 5.52
C LYS A 724 25.27 24.71 5.23
N LYS A 725 26.50 24.94 4.76
CA LYS A 725 27.05 26.29 4.51
C LYS A 725 26.22 27.11 3.51
N GLU A 726 25.57 26.45 2.55
CA GLU A 726 24.67 27.08 1.58
C GLU A 726 23.47 27.82 2.23
N ASP A 727 23.14 27.46 3.47
CA ASP A 727 22.04 28.08 4.23
C ASP A 727 22.50 29.31 5.02
N ILE A 728 23.81 29.50 5.23
CA ILE A 728 24.36 30.63 6.00
C ILE A 728 23.89 31.99 5.44
N PRO A 729 23.98 32.26 4.11
CA PRO A 729 23.51 33.53 3.56
C PRO A 729 22.01 33.77 3.80
N LEU A 730 21.18 32.72 3.71
CA LEU A 730 19.74 32.81 3.92
C LEU A 730 19.38 33.07 5.37
N LEU A 731 20.09 32.41 6.29
CA LEU A 731 19.94 32.63 7.74
C LEU A 731 20.33 34.06 8.12
N ILE A 732 21.42 34.57 7.56
CA ILE A 732 21.85 35.96 7.76
C ILE A 732 20.78 36.93 7.28
N GLU A 733 20.30 36.76 6.04
CA GLU A 733 19.24 37.61 5.47
C GLU A 733 17.98 37.59 6.33
N HIS A 734 17.58 36.41 6.81
CA HIS A 734 16.44 36.25 7.68
C HIS A 734 16.61 37.00 9.02
N PHE A 735 17.71 36.76 9.72
CA PHE A 735 17.95 37.40 11.01
C PHE A 735 18.08 38.92 10.87
N MET A 736 18.75 39.40 9.83
CA MET A 736 18.83 40.84 9.55
C MET A 736 17.45 41.47 9.34
N ARG A 737 16.57 40.81 8.57
CA ARG A 737 15.18 41.25 8.41
C ARG A 737 14.37 41.17 9.70
N MET A 738 14.62 40.16 10.53
CA MET A 738 13.94 39.99 11.81
C MET A 738 14.23 41.14 12.78
N TYR A 739 15.48 41.61 12.82
CA TYR A 739 15.92 42.65 13.74
C TYR A 739 15.71 44.08 13.21
N ILE A 740 15.72 44.27 11.89
CA ILE A 740 15.59 45.59 11.27
C ILE A 740 14.17 45.75 10.69
N LYS A 741 13.22 46.22 11.51
CA LYS A 741 11.87 46.59 11.03
C LYS A 741 11.91 47.98 10.39
N GLY A 742 11.68 48.06 9.08
CA GLY A 742 11.41 49.33 8.37
C GLY A 742 12.63 50.18 7.97
N LYS A 743 13.86 49.66 8.04
CA LYS A 743 15.07 50.29 7.48
C LYS A 743 15.72 49.38 6.44
N GLN A 744 16.52 49.94 5.53
CA GLN A 744 17.30 49.15 4.58
C GLN A 744 18.27 48.22 5.33
N VAL A 745 18.26 46.94 4.96
CA VAL A 745 19.18 45.95 5.51
C VAL A 745 20.61 46.34 5.12
N PRO A 746 21.54 46.53 6.07
CA PRO A 746 22.92 46.87 5.75
C PRO A 746 23.55 45.74 4.94
N ILE A 747 24.13 46.11 3.80
CA ILE A 747 24.82 45.17 2.93
C ILE A 747 26.09 44.72 3.66
N ILE A 748 26.20 43.42 3.93
CA ILE A 748 27.41 42.85 4.50
C ILE A 748 28.49 42.84 3.41
N PRO A 749 29.65 43.48 3.63
CA PRO A 749 30.76 43.45 2.67
C PRO A 749 31.15 42.00 2.32
N GLY A 750 31.47 41.73 1.05
CA GLY A 750 31.81 40.38 0.56
C GLY A 750 32.92 39.69 1.37
N ARG A 751 33.94 40.46 1.81
CA ARG A 751 35.02 39.96 2.69
C ARG A 751 34.50 39.39 4.01
N ILE A 752 33.45 39.97 4.57
CA ILE A 752 32.87 39.53 5.84
C ILE A 752 31.98 38.30 5.60
N MET A 753 31.22 38.29 4.50
CA MET A 753 30.46 37.12 4.10
C MET A 753 31.33 35.88 3.90
N GLU A 754 32.50 36.03 3.29
CA GLU A 754 33.46 34.95 3.11
C GLU A 754 33.97 34.38 4.45
N ILE A 755 34.24 35.25 5.43
CA ILE A 755 34.65 34.81 6.76
C ILE A 755 33.50 34.10 7.49
N LEU A 756 32.27 34.63 7.40
CA LEU A 756 31.07 34.00 7.95
C LEU A 756 30.81 32.63 7.31
N TYR A 757 31.09 32.48 6.01
CA TYR A 757 30.91 31.22 5.27
C TYR A 757 31.96 30.16 5.64
N ASN A 758 33.20 30.59 5.89
CA ASN A 758 34.33 29.70 6.19
C ASN A 758 34.49 29.38 7.69
N HIS A 759 33.70 30.02 8.56
CA HIS A 759 33.69 29.72 9.99
C HIS A 759 33.06 28.35 10.29
N ASN A 760 33.54 27.68 11.35
CA ASN A 760 33.10 26.33 11.72
C ASN A 760 31.80 26.32 12.54
N TRP A 761 31.41 27.46 13.12
CA TRP A 761 30.17 27.64 13.89
C TRP A 761 29.91 26.55 14.94
N PRO A 762 30.78 26.40 15.96
CA PRO A 762 30.59 25.42 17.03
C PRO A 762 29.26 25.56 17.79
N GLY A 763 28.72 26.77 17.92
CA GLY A 763 27.38 27.02 18.48
C GLY A 763 26.26 27.12 17.43
N ASN A 764 26.55 26.67 16.20
CA ASN A 764 25.61 26.56 15.08
C ASN A 764 24.81 27.85 14.83
N VAL A 765 23.48 27.74 14.66
CA VAL A 765 22.59 28.85 14.31
C VAL A 765 22.47 29.84 15.48
N ARG A 766 22.52 29.35 16.74
CA ARG A 766 22.46 30.20 17.94
C ARG A 766 23.67 31.13 18.04
N GLU A 767 24.86 30.64 17.71
CA GLU A 767 26.08 31.46 17.63
C GLU A 767 25.99 32.48 16.49
N LEU A 768 25.60 32.04 15.29
CA LEU A 768 25.41 32.94 14.14
C LEU A 768 24.44 34.08 14.48
N GLN A 769 23.29 33.74 15.06
CA GLN A 769 22.28 34.72 15.49
C GLN A 769 22.86 35.72 16.50
N SER A 770 23.60 35.24 17.50
CA SER A 770 24.22 36.08 18.53
C SER A 770 25.27 37.02 17.95
N VAL A 771 26.07 36.53 16.99
CA VAL A 771 27.08 37.31 16.27
C VAL A 771 26.43 38.44 15.45
N LEU A 772 25.37 38.15 14.71
CA LEU A 772 24.65 39.13 13.91
C LEU A 772 23.95 40.19 14.78
N GLN A 773 23.34 39.76 15.90
CA GLN A 773 22.72 40.69 16.84
C GLN A 773 23.74 41.64 17.46
N ARG A 774 24.93 41.13 17.85
CA ARG A 774 26.03 41.96 18.35
C ARG A 774 26.51 42.95 17.30
N TYR A 775 26.64 42.53 16.04
CA TYR A 775 27.01 43.41 14.94
C TYR A 775 26.01 44.55 14.76
N LEU A 776 24.71 44.27 14.83
CA LEU A 776 23.68 45.32 14.73
C LEU A 776 23.69 46.28 15.92
N ALA A 777 24.09 45.83 17.11
CA ALA A 777 24.15 46.66 18.31
C ALA A 777 25.41 47.53 18.39
N VAL A 778 26.58 46.98 18.03
CA VAL A 778 27.91 47.60 18.24
C VAL A 778 28.52 48.14 16.94
N GLY A 779 28.02 47.72 15.78
CA GLY A 779 28.54 48.11 14.46
C GLY A 779 29.85 47.41 14.06
N ASN A 780 30.32 46.44 14.85
CA ASN A 780 31.54 45.69 14.59
C ASN A 780 31.37 44.17 14.86
N PHE A 781 32.10 43.34 14.12
CA PHE A 781 32.14 41.89 14.33
C PHE A 781 33.37 41.52 15.19
N ASP A 782 33.23 41.56 16.53
CA ASP A 782 34.34 41.36 17.47
C ASP A 782 35.12 40.04 17.33
N PHE A 783 34.52 38.98 16.79
CA PHE A 783 35.17 37.67 16.63
C PHE A 783 36.10 37.61 15.40
N LEU A 784 35.98 38.54 14.44
CA LEU A 784 36.89 38.64 13.28
C LEU A 784 38.32 39.01 13.69
N THR A 785 38.47 39.63 14.86
CA THR A 785 39.77 40.03 15.43
C THR A 785 40.52 38.90 16.15
N MET A 786 39.86 37.80 16.51
CA MET A 786 40.50 36.68 17.25
C MET A 786 41.19 35.69 16.30
N ASN A 787 40.64 35.46 15.10
CA ASN A 787 41.27 34.60 14.09
C ASN A 787 42.39 35.28 13.29
N ASP A 788 42.54 36.60 13.40
CA ASP A 788 43.69 37.33 12.81
C ASP A 788 44.94 37.27 13.70
N LYS A 789 44.83 36.72 14.93
CA LYS A 789 45.98 36.40 15.80
C LYS A 789 46.43 34.94 15.69
N SER A 790 45.53 34.01 15.38
CA SER A 790 45.85 32.58 15.18
C SER A 790 46.22 32.20 13.74
N LYS A 791 45.99 33.09 12.75
CA LYS A 791 46.46 32.92 11.35
C LYS A 791 47.65 33.81 10.95
N LYS A 792 48.30 34.48 11.91
CA LYS A 792 49.58 35.19 11.69
C LYS A 792 50.83 34.45 12.19
N MET A 793 50.69 33.17 12.51
CA MET A 793 51.80 32.25 12.65
C MET A 793 51.42 31.00 11.85
N GLU A 794 52.31 30.52 10.99
CA GLU A 794 52.13 29.37 10.08
C GLU A 794 51.48 29.66 8.72
N THR A 795 52.09 30.53 7.91
CA THR A 795 52.46 30.12 6.53
C THR A 795 53.53 31.04 5.93
N GLN A 796 54.66 30.42 5.58
CA GLN A 796 55.70 30.89 4.66
C GLN A 796 56.60 32.07 5.10
N ILE A 797 57.51 31.78 6.03
CA ILE A 797 58.91 32.16 5.84
C ILE A 797 59.73 30.88 5.97
N ASN A 798 59.88 30.15 4.87
CA ASN A 798 60.97 29.20 4.69
C ASN A 798 61.23 29.15 3.18
N GLU A 799 62.07 30.06 2.72
CA GLU A 799 63.22 29.73 1.89
C GLU A 799 64.21 30.91 1.88
N GLU A 800 65.46 30.58 2.25
CA GLU A 800 66.70 31.35 2.19
C GLU A 800 66.88 32.60 3.08
N VAL A 801 67.31 32.37 4.33
CA VAL A 801 68.31 33.22 4.99
C VAL A 801 69.33 32.28 5.66
N GLY A 802 70.57 32.31 5.17
CA GLY A 802 71.68 31.54 5.73
C GLY A 802 72.05 31.94 7.16
N ASP A 803 72.78 31.03 7.81
CA ASP A 803 73.13 30.92 9.24
C ASP A 803 73.91 32.08 9.90
N ASP A 804 73.91 33.31 9.37
CA ASP A 804 74.76 34.40 9.87
C ASP A 804 73.99 35.71 10.22
N VAL A 805 73.12 35.66 11.24
CA VAL A 805 72.51 36.86 11.83
C VAL A 805 72.75 36.89 13.35
N VAL A 806 73.86 37.53 13.75
CA VAL A 806 74.39 37.49 15.13
C VAL A 806 73.74 38.51 16.09
N ASN A 807 72.93 39.49 15.62
CA ASN A 807 72.24 40.43 16.52
C ASN A 807 71.00 41.12 15.91
N LEU A 808 70.18 41.75 16.78
CA LEU A 808 68.94 42.48 16.41
C LEU A 808 69.19 43.58 15.36
N ARG A 809 70.39 44.17 15.36
CA ARG A 809 70.74 45.26 14.44
C ARG A 809 70.87 44.75 13.00
N SER A 810 71.49 43.59 12.78
CA SER A 810 71.57 42.98 11.45
C SER A 810 70.23 42.43 10.98
N ALA A 811 69.41 41.89 11.88
CA ALA A 811 68.04 41.46 11.56
C ALA A 811 67.15 42.62 11.09
N MET A 812 67.23 43.78 11.77
CA MET A 812 66.50 44.99 11.39
C MET A 812 66.98 45.55 10.04
N GLU A 813 68.28 45.49 9.73
CA GLU A 813 68.81 45.96 8.44
C GLU A 813 68.37 45.08 7.26
N VAL A 814 68.31 43.75 7.46
CA VAL A 814 67.79 42.80 6.46
C VAL A 814 66.29 43.02 6.22
N PHE A 815 65.53 43.18 7.30
CA PHE A 815 64.09 43.46 7.20
C PHE A 815 63.82 44.81 6.52
N GLU A 816 64.53 45.86 6.93
CA GLU A 816 64.39 47.21 6.35
C GLU A 816 64.75 47.21 4.85
N LYS A 817 65.81 46.49 4.46
CA LYS A 817 66.20 46.33 3.05
C LYS A 817 65.09 45.65 2.23
N ARG A 818 64.50 44.58 2.73
CA ARG A 818 63.41 43.84 2.05
C ARG A 818 62.13 44.67 1.97
N PHE A 819 61.81 45.41 3.02
CA PHE A 819 60.63 46.27 3.08
C PHE A 819 60.70 47.43 2.07
N ILE A 820 61.87 48.08 1.97
CA ILE A 820 62.11 49.15 1.00
C ILE A 820 62.05 48.60 -0.44
N LEU A 821 62.59 47.41 -0.70
CA LEU A 821 62.55 46.77 -2.02
C LEU A 821 61.11 46.48 -2.49
N ASN A 822 60.27 45.95 -1.60
CA ASN A 822 58.87 45.68 -1.90
C ASN A 822 58.10 46.97 -2.20
N ALA A 823 58.31 48.02 -1.40
CA ALA A 823 57.68 49.32 -1.64
C ALA A 823 58.13 49.96 -2.97
N LEU A 824 59.40 49.80 -3.35
CA LEU A 824 59.93 50.22 -4.65
C LEU A 824 59.28 49.46 -5.80
N ASN A 825 59.17 48.13 -5.72
CA ASN A 825 58.59 47.30 -6.77
C ASN A 825 57.10 47.60 -7.01
N GLN A 826 56.31 47.71 -5.93
CA GLN A 826 54.88 48.03 -6.03
C GLN A 826 54.59 49.41 -6.63
N ASN A 827 55.53 50.34 -6.49
CA ASN A 827 55.40 51.71 -6.99
C ASN A 827 56.28 51.99 -8.22
N GLN A 828 56.66 50.94 -8.97
CA GLN A 828 57.46 51.03 -10.20
C GLN A 828 58.74 51.87 -10.05
N TRP A 829 59.41 51.77 -8.91
CA TRP A 829 60.64 52.47 -8.56
C TRP A 829 60.55 54.01 -8.56
N ARG A 830 59.33 54.57 -8.50
CA ARG A 830 59.10 56.02 -8.40
C ARG A 830 59.41 56.52 -6.99
N ARG A 831 60.67 56.86 -6.73
CA ARG A 831 61.23 57.22 -5.41
C ARG A 831 60.39 58.25 -4.63
N GLY A 832 59.85 59.27 -5.29
CA GLY A 832 59.01 60.29 -4.64
C GLY A 832 57.72 59.72 -4.06
N LYS A 833 57.02 58.86 -4.81
CA LYS A 833 55.83 58.16 -4.31
C LYS A 833 56.18 57.17 -3.21
N VAL A 834 57.30 56.45 -3.36
CA VAL A 834 57.76 55.47 -2.37
C VAL A 834 58.10 56.14 -1.04
N ALA A 835 58.75 57.30 -1.05
CA ALA A 835 59.06 58.08 0.15
C ALA A 835 57.76 58.51 0.87
N SER A 836 56.77 59.00 0.11
CA SER A 836 55.46 59.38 0.67
C SER A 836 54.69 58.19 1.25
N VAL A 837 54.73 57.02 0.58
CA VAL A 837 54.05 55.80 1.03
C VAL A 837 54.72 55.21 2.28
N LEU A 838 56.04 55.31 2.37
CA LEU A 838 56.81 54.86 3.51
C LEU A 838 56.84 55.88 4.66
N GLY A 839 56.27 57.07 4.48
CA GLY A 839 56.22 58.12 5.51
C GLY A 839 57.60 58.68 5.90
N ILE A 840 58.59 58.61 4.99
CA ILE A 840 59.95 59.09 5.24
C ILE A 840 60.36 60.16 4.23
N ASP A 841 61.23 61.07 4.65
CA ASP A 841 61.79 62.08 3.77
C ASP A 841 62.52 61.43 2.56
N PRO A 842 62.36 61.95 1.32
CA PRO A 842 63.01 61.40 0.13
C PRO A 842 64.54 61.26 0.25
N LYS A 843 65.19 62.13 1.03
CA LYS A 843 66.64 62.09 1.30
C LYS A 843 67.01 60.93 2.23
N THR A 844 66.13 60.60 3.19
CA THR A 844 66.27 59.44 4.08
C THR A 844 66.07 58.13 3.32
N LEU A 845 65.07 58.06 2.43
CA LEU A 845 64.88 56.92 1.54
C LEU A 845 66.10 56.72 0.63
N TYR A 846 66.63 57.79 0.04
CA TYR A 846 67.82 57.71 -0.81
C TYR A 846 69.04 57.19 -0.05
N THR A 847 69.24 57.65 1.19
CA THR A 847 70.35 57.21 2.06
C THR A 847 70.22 55.73 2.42
N LYS A 848 69.00 55.25 2.73
CA LYS A 848 68.73 53.84 3.02
C LYS A 848 68.88 52.96 1.77
N MET A 849 68.39 53.40 0.61
CA MET A 849 68.59 52.69 -0.66
C MET A 849 70.08 52.55 -1.03
N LYS A 850 70.88 53.56 -0.74
CA LYS A 850 72.33 53.54 -0.95
C LYS A 850 73.04 52.59 0.02
N LYS A 851 72.67 52.61 1.30
CA LYS A 851 73.23 51.70 2.33
C LYS A 851 72.87 50.24 2.04
N SER A 852 71.68 49.98 1.50
CA SER A 852 71.20 48.65 1.13
C SER A 852 71.75 48.14 -0.22
N GLY A 853 72.53 48.93 -0.96
CA GLY A 853 73.15 48.54 -2.23
C GLY A 853 72.24 48.62 -3.46
N PHE A 854 71.09 49.29 -3.38
CA PHE A 854 70.15 49.43 -4.51
C PHE A 854 70.56 50.52 -5.52
N ILE A 855 71.64 51.26 -5.23
CA ILE A 855 72.18 52.32 -6.08
C ILE A 855 73.72 52.21 -6.02
N ASN A 856 74.37 51.86 -7.15
CA ASN A 856 75.82 51.70 -7.19
C ASN A 856 76.55 53.03 -7.43
N ARG A 857 77.79 53.15 -6.94
CA ARG A 857 78.55 54.42 -6.83
C ARG A 857 79.30 54.83 -8.10
N LYS A 858 79.27 54.01 -9.16
CA LYS A 858 79.81 54.32 -10.50
C LYS A 858 78.89 53.68 -11.54
N SER A 859 78.48 54.47 -12.55
CA SER A 859 77.47 54.20 -13.59
C SER A 859 76.03 54.11 -13.07
N GLY A 860 75.17 55.04 -13.55
CA GLY A 860 73.78 55.22 -13.11
C GLY A 860 72.77 54.19 -13.62
N ASP A 861 73.08 52.90 -13.55
CA ASP A 861 72.15 51.84 -13.97
C ASP A 861 71.62 51.00 -12.78
N ILE A 862 70.32 50.72 -12.85
CA ILE A 862 69.54 49.98 -11.85
C ILE A 862 69.75 48.47 -12.10
N ALA A 863 70.28 47.75 -11.11
CA ALA A 863 70.36 46.29 -11.14
C ALA A 863 68.95 45.70 -11.08
N ARG A 864 68.46 45.16 -12.22
CA ARG A 864 67.30 44.27 -12.27
C ARG A 864 67.80 42.83 -12.20
N ASN A 865 67.57 42.14 -11.09
CA ASN A 865 67.67 40.68 -11.04
C ASN A 865 66.28 40.06 -11.26
N LYS A 866 66.28 38.99 -12.06
CA LYS A 866 65.15 38.11 -12.41
C LYS A 866 64.48 37.51 -11.19
#